data_AF-A0A2N2L1L7-F1
#
_entry.id   AF-A0A2N2L1L7-F1
#
_cell.length_a   1.000
_cell.length_b   1.000
_cell.length_c   1.000
_cell.angle_alpha   90.00
_cell.angle_beta   90.00
_cell.angle_gamma   90.00
#
_symmetry.space_group_name_H-M   'P 1'
#
loop_
_entity.id
_entity.type
_entity.pdbx_description
1 polymer ?
#
loop_
_entity_poly.entity_id
_entity_poly.type
_entity_poly.pdbx_seq_one_letter_code
_entity_poly.pdbx_strand_id
1 'polypeptide(L)'
;MLKFAIYPSNHGFGHATRMAALAEELNKYGIYTFIRTNRPRHLFGGLINGLSEVSEANLDFGVRHDEGLTVNLVRTKTDLIDLLSNRNTILDTEIDFLRANQIDLIICDVPFLACEAAAYAGIPVFAISNFDWFYIYVTLYRTDRSMRTILNKIYGLYNIVDRSYRLPFSSNMSICGFPNAAKLGLLARKKDRYLDIRDKCGIDKKTPLILVSSGGEEGLRMKIEELCKVYNGLIVSPDSSIVASNHIYISKEDDFIDYVKAADILVTKPGYSSFAEAAQFGKPIIYQSRPDYPEDGVLVMGLDKYPVKYELISGTKAEWKRLIKQAIKPRDQRIPSMYRNRNAEIAARIIVDYIIVKKYGKLRSVYDIGSNNLNYCLFDADRGIPIHQTQLSTGLGRHYDGRNVQKAGLDRTKRAIKQIQAIDKSITSDKDYLATAIARKAENINIITEWIKTRSGEELRILSGKDESKMAYWAARPYLGGGKNLIIDIGGRSIELIYVVSKKIARSQSIDIGLLDLYEESCGFDAFVKRLQSFVACIGDNVIDRVISVGLTTALLYQVINKSVKPLYRKELVQISKNDLLYLRKYVEEGKSDSGKAISTNVSDTAIMGISSQALVILLDIINADKIMVCTDGISAGFGRWKHSKRKD
;
A
#
# COMPACT_ATOMS: atom_id res chain seq x y z
N MET A 1 -2.13 -1.47 -12.43
CA MET A 1 -1.63 -1.32 -11.06
C MET A 1 -0.41 -2.23 -10.88
N LEU A 2 0.53 -1.86 -10.01
CA LEU A 2 1.68 -2.72 -9.66
C LEU A 2 1.33 -3.62 -8.48
N LYS A 3 1.93 -4.80 -8.42
CA LYS A 3 1.75 -5.81 -7.37
C LYS A 3 3.10 -6.21 -6.79
N PHE A 4 3.35 -5.91 -5.52
CA PHE A 4 4.60 -6.24 -4.84
C PHE A 4 4.37 -7.35 -3.80
N ALA A 5 5.28 -8.32 -3.73
CA ALA A 5 5.31 -9.30 -2.66
C ALA A 5 6.36 -8.89 -1.61
N ILE A 6 5.97 -8.87 -0.34
CA ILE A 6 6.81 -8.45 0.79
C ILE A 6 7.00 -9.65 1.71
N TYR A 7 8.26 -10.02 1.93
CA TYR A 7 8.67 -11.14 2.76
C TYR A 7 9.41 -10.60 4.00
N PRO A 8 8.70 -10.26 5.09
CA PRO A 8 9.36 -10.03 6.37
C PRO A 8 9.95 -11.33 6.89
N SER A 9 11.09 -11.24 7.59
CA SER A 9 11.57 -12.36 8.39
C SER A 9 10.50 -12.82 9.37
N ASN A 10 10.41 -14.14 9.55
CA ASN A 10 9.58 -14.75 10.57
C ASN A 10 10.23 -14.70 11.97
N HIS A 11 11.36 -14.02 12.12
CA HIS A 11 12.02 -13.80 13.40
C HIS A 11 11.57 -12.49 14.07
N GLY A 12 10.98 -12.59 15.27
CA GLY A 12 10.48 -11.43 16.01
C GLY A 12 9.32 -10.69 15.32
N PHE A 13 8.66 -9.78 16.04
CA PHE A 13 7.57 -8.98 15.44
C PHE A 13 8.06 -7.72 14.73
N GLY A 14 9.29 -7.29 15.00
CA GLY A 14 9.86 -6.06 14.43
C GLY A 14 9.93 -6.07 12.90
N HIS A 15 10.30 -7.19 12.30
CA HIS A 15 10.32 -7.36 10.83
C HIS A 15 8.93 -7.19 10.22
N ALA A 16 7.92 -7.84 10.81
CA ALA A 16 6.53 -7.68 10.38
C ALA A 16 6.05 -6.23 10.50
N THR A 17 6.26 -5.56 11.64
CA THR A 17 5.74 -4.20 11.86
C THR A 17 6.39 -3.18 10.93
N ARG A 18 7.71 -3.25 10.70
CA ARG A 18 8.39 -2.32 9.78
C ARG A 18 8.01 -2.55 8.32
N MET A 19 7.80 -3.81 7.91
CA MET A 19 7.31 -4.14 6.58
C MET A 19 5.84 -3.73 6.39
N ALA A 20 5.01 -3.82 7.43
CA ALA A 20 3.67 -3.25 7.42
C ALA A 20 3.69 -1.73 7.20
N ALA A 21 4.63 -1.02 7.84
CA ALA A 21 4.79 0.43 7.67
C ALA A 21 5.19 0.82 6.24
N LEU A 22 6.01 -0.02 5.58
CA LEU A 22 6.37 0.17 4.18
C LEU A 22 5.19 -0.12 3.24
N ALA A 23 4.50 -1.25 3.47
CA ALA A 23 3.32 -1.66 2.72
C ALA A 23 2.22 -0.60 2.76
N GLU A 24 1.99 0.04 3.91
CA GLU A 24 1.00 1.11 4.05
C GLU A 24 1.30 2.31 3.12
N GLU A 25 2.55 2.76 3.03
CA GLU A 25 2.93 3.86 2.12
C GLU A 25 2.84 3.43 0.64
N LEU A 26 3.17 2.17 0.32
CA LEU A 26 2.98 1.61 -1.02
C LEU A 26 1.48 1.56 -1.39
N ASN A 27 0.62 1.15 -0.45
CA ASN A 27 -0.84 1.16 -0.63
C ASN A 27 -1.39 2.58 -0.77
N LYS A 28 -0.85 3.57 -0.04
CA LYS A 28 -1.23 4.98 -0.21
C LYS A 28 -0.97 5.47 -1.64
N TYR A 29 0.07 4.97 -2.30
CA TYR A 29 0.31 5.22 -3.73
C TYR A 29 -0.48 4.30 -4.67
N GLY A 30 -1.23 3.33 -4.12
CA GLY A 30 -2.09 2.42 -4.87
C GLY A 30 -1.44 1.11 -5.31
N ILE A 31 -0.25 0.79 -4.81
CA ILE A 31 0.40 -0.51 -5.08
C ILE A 31 -0.27 -1.57 -4.21
N TYR A 32 -0.59 -2.71 -4.81
CA TYR A 32 -1.12 -3.85 -4.09
C TYR A 32 0.00 -4.67 -3.50
N THR A 33 -0.10 -5.00 -2.22
CA THR A 33 0.97 -5.68 -1.49
C THR A 33 0.52 -7.04 -0.98
N PHE A 34 1.27 -8.08 -1.35
CA PHE A 34 1.13 -9.42 -0.78
C PHE A 34 2.15 -9.59 0.33
N ILE A 35 1.73 -9.73 1.58
CA ILE A 35 2.60 -9.98 2.71
C ILE A 35 2.67 -11.49 2.95
N ARG A 36 3.87 -12.05 2.80
CA ARG A 36 4.15 -13.49 2.86
C ARG A 36 4.87 -13.81 4.17
N THR A 37 4.15 -14.28 5.19
CA THR A 37 4.69 -14.45 6.55
C THR A 37 3.81 -15.32 7.43
N ASN A 38 4.40 -15.99 8.42
CA ASN A 38 3.67 -16.71 9.47
C ASN A 38 3.40 -15.84 10.72
N ARG A 39 3.75 -14.55 10.68
CA ARG A 39 3.53 -13.65 11.82
C ARG A 39 2.03 -13.34 12.00
N PRO A 40 1.56 -13.07 13.24
CA PRO A 40 0.14 -12.85 13.51
C PRO A 40 -0.49 -11.72 12.68
N ARG A 41 -1.72 -11.95 12.20
CA ARG A 41 -2.44 -10.99 11.33
C ARG A 41 -2.67 -9.62 11.96
N HIS A 42 -2.81 -9.52 13.29
CA HIS A 42 -3.07 -8.25 13.97
C HIS A 42 -1.93 -7.22 13.77
N LEU A 43 -0.69 -7.67 13.50
CA LEU A 43 0.45 -6.79 13.21
C LEU A 43 0.28 -6.00 11.90
N PHE A 44 -0.63 -6.45 11.04
CA PHE A 44 -0.94 -5.87 9.73
C PHE A 44 -2.29 -5.15 9.70
N GLY A 45 -2.92 -4.91 10.85
CA GLY A 45 -4.25 -4.28 10.94
C GLY A 45 -4.32 -2.83 10.40
N GLY A 46 -3.18 -2.17 10.19
CA GLY A 46 -3.10 -0.83 9.61
C GLY A 46 -3.08 -0.78 8.08
N LEU A 47 -3.03 -1.94 7.40
CA LEU A 47 -3.00 -1.98 5.94
C LEU A 47 -4.33 -1.56 5.33
N ILE A 48 -4.29 -0.98 4.12
CA ILE A 48 -5.49 -0.52 3.43
C ILE A 48 -6.27 -1.73 2.90
N ASN A 49 -7.50 -1.89 3.37
CA ASN A 49 -8.42 -2.93 2.90
C ASN A 49 -8.57 -2.88 1.37
N GLY A 50 -8.49 -4.04 0.72
CA GLY A 50 -8.57 -4.16 -0.74
C GLY A 50 -7.27 -3.84 -1.50
N LEU A 51 -6.20 -3.41 -0.81
CA LEU A 51 -4.86 -3.21 -1.39
C LEU A 51 -3.79 -4.11 -0.78
N SER A 52 -4.17 -4.99 0.15
CA SER A 52 -3.25 -5.92 0.80
C SER A 52 -3.85 -7.31 1.02
N GLU A 53 -2.99 -8.32 0.95
CA GLU A 53 -3.29 -9.70 1.36
C GLU A 53 -2.17 -10.19 2.27
N VAL A 54 -2.52 -10.83 3.39
CA VAL A 54 -1.55 -11.48 4.29
C VAL A 54 -1.79 -12.98 4.26
N SER A 55 -0.79 -13.73 3.80
CA SER A 55 -0.86 -15.18 3.68
C SER A 55 0.40 -15.85 4.21
N GLU A 56 0.26 -17.08 4.69
CA GLU A 56 1.31 -17.80 5.42
C GLU A 56 2.48 -18.17 4.51
N ALA A 57 3.71 -17.88 4.94
CA ALA A 57 4.94 -18.28 4.27
C ALA A 57 6.08 -18.52 5.29
N ASN A 58 6.88 -19.56 5.07
CA ASN A 58 7.96 -19.99 5.95
C ASN A 58 9.28 -20.11 5.19
N LEU A 59 9.91 -18.96 4.88
CA LEU A 59 11.14 -18.89 4.09
C LEU A 59 12.40 -18.67 4.94
N ASP A 60 12.22 -18.34 6.22
CA ASP A 60 13.23 -18.29 7.27
C ASP A 60 12.58 -18.46 8.64
N PHE A 61 13.42 -18.49 9.68
CA PHE A 61 13.00 -18.42 11.09
C PHE A 61 13.96 -17.63 11.99
N GLY A 62 15.11 -17.19 11.44
CA GLY A 62 16.15 -16.48 12.18
C GLY A 62 16.90 -17.36 13.17
N VAL A 63 16.94 -16.94 14.42
CA VAL A 63 17.63 -17.64 15.52
C VAL A 63 16.62 -18.21 16.51
N ARG A 64 16.89 -19.42 17.01
CA ARG A 64 16.11 -20.03 18.09
C ARG A 64 16.67 -19.61 19.44
N HIS A 65 15.78 -19.30 20.35
CA HIS A 65 16.11 -18.93 21.71
C HIS A 65 15.49 -19.91 22.71
N ASP A 66 16.19 -20.14 23.81
CA ASP A 66 15.66 -20.82 25.00
C ASP A 66 15.11 -19.78 26.00
N GLU A 67 14.82 -20.21 27.24
CA GLU A 67 14.38 -19.33 28.31
C GLU A 67 15.36 -18.15 28.51
N GLY A 68 14.85 -16.96 28.80
CA GLY A 68 15.69 -15.78 28.97
C GLY A 68 16.15 -15.11 27.68
N LEU A 69 15.68 -15.58 26.52
CA LEU A 69 16.15 -15.16 25.19
C LEU A 69 17.64 -15.48 24.95
N THR A 70 18.10 -16.62 25.51
CA THR A 70 19.45 -17.14 25.28
C THR A 70 19.51 -17.89 23.95
N VAL A 71 20.60 -17.73 23.19
CA VAL A 71 20.71 -18.31 21.83
C VAL A 71 20.90 -19.84 21.91
N ASN A 72 20.04 -20.58 21.23
CA ASN A 72 20.16 -22.03 21.08
C ASN A 72 20.82 -22.38 19.73
N LEU A 73 22.15 -22.56 19.76
CA LEU A 73 22.94 -22.87 18.55
C LEU A 73 22.60 -24.25 17.96
N VAL A 74 22.34 -25.26 18.79
CA VAL A 74 22.07 -26.62 18.31
C VAL A 74 20.73 -26.67 17.57
N ARG A 75 19.68 -26.10 18.17
CA ARG A 75 18.35 -26.03 17.55
C ARG A 75 18.34 -25.13 16.32
N THR A 76 19.01 -23.98 16.38
CA THR A 76 19.12 -23.08 15.21
C THR A 76 19.79 -23.80 14.03
N LYS A 77 20.85 -24.57 14.27
CA LYS A 77 21.54 -25.34 13.23
C LYS A 77 20.66 -26.45 12.66
N THR A 78 19.98 -27.20 13.51
CA THR A 78 19.07 -28.30 13.10
C THR A 78 17.96 -27.76 12.22
N ASP A 79 17.27 -26.72 12.68
CA ASP A 79 16.18 -26.10 11.92
C ASP A 79 16.66 -25.48 10.59
N LEU A 80 17.91 -24.98 10.52
CA LEU A 80 18.51 -24.47 9.27
C LEU A 80 18.72 -25.59 8.25
N ILE A 81 19.18 -26.76 8.71
CA ILE A 81 19.34 -27.96 7.87
C ILE A 81 17.96 -28.43 7.38
N ASP A 82 16.96 -28.47 8.26
CA ASP A 82 15.61 -28.89 7.90
C ASP A 82 14.95 -27.95 6.89
N LEU A 83 15.10 -26.63 7.08
CA LEU A 83 14.61 -25.62 6.14
C LEU A 83 15.22 -25.81 4.75
N LEU A 84 16.54 -26.01 4.68
CA LEU A 84 17.25 -26.20 3.42
C LEU A 84 16.98 -27.57 2.78
N SER A 85 16.68 -28.60 3.57
CA SER A 85 16.28 -29.91 3.08
C SER A 85 14.90 -29.87 2.40
N ASN A 86 13.99 -29.04 2.93
CA ASN A 86 12.66 -28.80 2.35
C ASN A 86 12.61 -27.69 1.29
N ARG A 87 13.78 -27.15 0.91
CA ARG A 87 13.90 -25.97 0.03
C ARG A 87 13.10 -26.09 -1.26
N ASN A 88 13.15 -27.23 -1.97
CA ASN A 88 12.49 -27.37 -3.28
C ASN A 88 10.97 -27.18 -3.17
N THR A 89 10.33 -27.83 -2.19
CA THR A 89 8.89 -27.69 -1.95
C THR A 89 8.49 -26.26 -1.59
N ILE A 90 9.31 -25.58 -0.78
CA ILE A 90 9.11 -24.17 -0.44
C ILE A 90 9.18 -23.31 -1.70
N LEU A 91 10.20 -23.52 -2.54
CA LEU A 91 10.38 -22.76 -3.78
C LEU A 91 9.26 -23.01 -4.77
N ASP A 92 8.82 -24.25 -4.99
CA ASP A 92 7.72 -24.56 -5.91
C ASP A 92 6.44 -23.81 -5.51
N THR A 93 6.11 -23.85 -4.21
CA THR A 93 4.95 -23.13 -3.65
C THR A 93 5.04 -21.62 -3.90
N GLU A 94 6.19 -21.01 -3.61
CA GLU A 94 6.36 -19.57 -3.77
C GLU A 94 6.44 -19.15 -5.24
N ILE A 95 7.07 -19.94 -6.12
CA ILE A 95 7.14 -19.66 -7.56
C ILE A 95 5.73 -19.68 -8.17
N ASP A 96 4.92 -20.67 -7.82
CA ASP A 96 3.52 -20.76 -8.27
C ASP A 96 2.72 -19.56 -7.77
N PHE A 97 2.86 -19.21 -6.49
CA PHE A 97 2.25 -18.01 -5.93
C PHE A 97 2.64 -16.73 -6.69
N LEU A 98 3.94 -16.53 -6.93
CA LEU A 98 4.49 -15.34 -7.59
C LEU A 98 3.96 -15.20 -9.03
N ARG A 99 3.90 -16.31 -9.78
CA ARG A 99 3.40 -16.36 -11.16
C ARG A 99 1.88 -16.17 -11.22
N ALA A 100 1.13 -16.90 -10.40
CA ALA A 100 -0.33 -16.83 -10.37
C ALA A 100 -0.83 -15.43 -10.01
N ASN A 101 -0.13 -14.73 -9.11
CA ASN A 101 -0.49 -13.36 -8.73
C ASN A 101 0.11 -12.28 -9.64
N GLN A 102 0.98 -12.66 -10.58
CA GLN A 102 1.69 -11.74 -11.49
C GLN A 102 2.47 -10.67 -10.73
N ILE A 103 3.30 -11.09 -9.78
CA ILE A 103 4.09 -10.18 -8.95
C ILE A 103 5.13 -9.43 -9.80
N ASP A 104 5.21 -8.11 -9.62
CA ASP A 104 6.12 -7.22 -10.34
C ASP A 104 7.49 -7.10 -9.66
N LEU A 105 7.53 -7.18 -8.33
CA LEU A 105 8.71 -6.98 -7.48
C LEU A 105 8.57 -7.75 -6.17
N ILE A 106 9.68 -8.34 -5.71
CA ILE A 106 9.82 -8.85 -4.34
C ILE A 106 10.58 -7.82 -3.49
N ILE A 107 10.06 -7.53 -2.30
CA ILE A 107 10.76 -6.80 -1.24
C ILE A 107 11.05 -7.79 -0.11
N CYS A 108 12.32 -8.09 0.11
CA CYS A 108 12.76 -9.06 1.10
C CYS A 108 13.38 -8.35 2.31
N ASP A 109 12.81 -8.58 3.48
CA ASP A 109 13.38 -8.18 4.75
C ASP A 109 13.99 -9.42 5.44
N VAL A 110 15.05 -9.89 4.78
CA VAL A 110 16.04 -10.95 5.10
C VAL A 110 15.75 -12.43 4.84
N PRO A 111 14.56 -12.96 4.53
CA PRO A 111 14.40 -14.34 4.07
C PRO A 111 15.20 -14.65 2.79
N PHE A 112 16.31 -15.39 2.91
CA PHE A 112 17.22 -15.68 1.77
C PHE A 112 16.58 -16.57 0.70
N LEU A 113 15.60 -17.42 1.05
CA LEU A 113 14.87 -18.24 0.06
C LEU A 113 13.95 -17.39 -0.84
N ALA A 114 13.55 -16.19 -0.40
CA ALA A 114 12.74 -15.29 -1.24
C ALA A 114 13.56 -14.79 -2.45
N CYS A 115 14.87 -14.56 -2.26
CA CYS A 115 15.78 -14.17 -3.33
C CYS A 115 15.88 -15.27 -4.40
N GLU A 116 15.91 -16.52 -3.95
CA GLU A 116 15.98 -17.68 -4.84
C GLU A 116 14.68 -17.91 -5.62
N ALA A 117 13.52 -17.80 -4.96
CA ALA A 117 12.23 -17.86 -5.62
C ALA A 117 12.09 -16.76 -6.69
N ALA A 118 12.60 -15.55 -6.42
CA ALA A 118 12.62 -14.44 -7.36
C ALA A 118 13.38 -14.79 -8.65
N ALA A 119 14.57 -15.40 -8.51
CA ALA A 119 15.41 -15.80 -9.64
C ALA A 119 14.70 -16.81 -10.54
N TYR A 120 14.07 -17.85 -9.97
CA TYR A 120 13.30 -18.83 -10.75
C TYR A 120 12.01 -18.26 -11.36
N ALA A 121 11.40 -17.28 -10.71
CA ALA A 121 10.22 -16.59 -11.22
C ALA A 121 10.55 -15.51 -12.28
N GLY A 122 11.81 -15.09 -12.40
CA GLY A 122 12.22 -14.00 -13.29
C GLY A 122 11.74 -12.62 -12.82
N ILE A 123 11.63 -12.44 -11.50
CA ILE A 123 11.09 -11.22 -10.86
C ILE A 123 12.23 -10.52 -10.12
N PRO A 124 12.36 -9.18 -10.22
CA PRO A 124 13.37 -8.47 -9.46
C PRO A 124 13.15 -8.61 -7.95
N VAL A 125 14.22 -8.62 -7.17
CA VAL A 125 14.18 -8.70 -5.71
C VAL A 125 15.03 -7.62 -5.07
N PHE A 126 14.40 -6.84 -4.18
CA PHE A 126 15.02 -5.78 -3.42
C PHE A 126 15.14 -6.19 -1.96
N ALA A 127 16.37 -6.21 -1.43
CA ALA A 127 16.62 -6.51 -0.03
C ALA A 127 16.63 -5.23 0.83
N ILE A 128 15.96 -5.24 1.97
CA ILE A 128 15.90 -4.09 2.90
C ILE A 128 15.95 -4.56 4.34
N SER A 129 16.99 -4.16 5.09
CA SER A 129 17.08 -4.46 6.53
C SER A 129 18.14 -3.60 7.23
N ASN A 130 18.23 -3.72 8.55
CA ASN A 130 19.33 -3.21 9.36
C ASN A 130 20.44 -4.26 9.62
N PHE A 131 20.14 -5.55 9.44
CA PHE A 131 21.11 -6.63 9.42
C PHE A 131 20.68 -7.72 8.42
N ASP A 132 21.55 -8.67 8.08
CA ASP A 132 21.17 -9.87 7.33
C ASP A 132 21.49 -11.16 8.11
N TRP A 133 20.88 -12.28 7.71
CA TRP A 133 21.09 -13.54 8.41
C TRP A 133 22.50 -14.11 8.23
N PHE A 134 23.22 -13.74 7.17
CA PHE A 134 24.60 -14.17 6.98
C PHE A 134 25.49 -13.57 8.07
N TYR A 135 25.36 -12.28 8.38
CA TYR A 135 26.05 -11.62 9.49
C TYR A 135 25.75 -12.29 10.83
N ILE A 136 24.49 -12.57 11.13
CA ILE A 136 24.11 -13.21 12.40
C ILE A 136 24.71 -14.62 12.49
N TYR A 137 24.49 -15.46 11.49
CA TYR A 137 24.93 -16.85 11.52
C TYR A 137 26.45 -17.00 11.44
N VAL A 138 27.16 -16.19 10.64
CA VAL A 138 28.63 -16.26 10.58
C VAL A 138 29.26 -15.86 11.92
N THR A 139 28.63 -14.94 12.65
CA THR A 139 29.10 -14.53 13.98
C THR A 139 28.86 -15.64 15.01
N LEU A 140 27.65 -16.21 15.03
CA LEU A 140 27.27 -17.27 15.97
C LEU A 140 28.04 -18.58 15.75
N TYR A 141 28.30 -18.95 14.49
CA TYR A 141 28.96 -20.20 14.11
C TYR A 141 30.42 -20.02 13.68
N ARG A 142 31.09 -18.93 14.11
CA ARG A 142 32.46 -18.60 13.68
C ARG A 142 33.49 -19.73 13.88
N THR A 143 33.26 -20.62 14.85
CA THR A 143 34.13 -21.77 15.15
C THR A 143 33.62 -23.10 14.58
N ASP A 144 32.36 -23.17 14.11
CA ASP A 144 31.76 -24.39 13.58
C ASP A 144 32.00 -24.52 12.07
N ARG A 145 33.03 -25.26 11.69
CA ARG A 145 33.39 -25.48 10.27
C ARG A 145 32.28 -26.19 9.47
N SER A 146 31.42 -26.98 10.10
CA SER A 146 30.36 -27.70 9.40
C SER A 146 29.27 -26.77 8.85
N MET A 147 29.16 -25.55 9.39
CA MET A 147 28.22 -24.53 8.91
C MET A 147 28.65 -23.84 7.62
N ARG A 148 29.91 -23.99 7.20
CA ARG A 148 30.50 -23.24 6.07
C ARG A 148 29.69 -23.38 4.77
N THR A 149 29.20 -24.58 4.46
CA THR A 149 28.40 -24.82 3.25
C THR A 149 27.07 -24.07 3.28
N ILE A 150 26.38 -24.10 4.42
CA ILE A 150 25.11 -23.39 4.64
C ILE A 150 25.33 -21.88 4.56
N LEU A 151 26.35 -21.37 5.25
CA LEU A 151 26.69 -19.94 5.26
C LEU A 151 27.04 -19.43 3.85
N ASN A 152 27.85 -20.18 3.09
CA ASN A 152 28.18 -19.85 1.72
C ASN A 152 26.95 -19.82 0.82
N LYS A 153 26.01 -20.76 1.00
CA LYS A 153 24.74 -20.77 0.27
C LYS A 153 23.92 -19.52 0.58
N ILE A 154 23.73 -19.18 1.85
CA ILE A 154 22.99 -17.97 2.27
C ILE A 154 23.64 -16.71 1.68
N TYR A 155 24.98 -16.59 1.76
CA TYR A 155 25.72 -15.48 1.16
C TYR A 155 25.48 -15.38 -0.36
N GLY A 156 25.56 -16.51 -1.07
CA GLY A 156 25.31 -16.56 -2.51
C GLY A 156 23.88 -16.12 -2.88
N LEU A 157 22.88 -16.50 -2.08
CA LEU A 157 21.48 -16.08 -2.29
C LEU A 157 21.24 -14.60 -2.05
N TYR A 158 21.98 -13.96 -1.16
CA TYR A 158 21.89 -12.51 -1.00
C TYR A 158 22.62 -11.73 -2.09
N ASN A 159 23.61 -12.33 -2.76
CA ASN A 159 24.36 -11.67 -3.83
C ASN A 159 23.61 -11.57 -5.16
N ILE A 160 22.48 -12.27 -5.31
CA ILE A 160 21.66 -12.21 -6.53
C ILE A 160 20.58 -11.12 -6.49
N VAL A 161 20.53 -10.29 -5.44
CA VAL A 161 19.52 -9.23 -5.33
C VAL A 161 19.79 -8.08 -6.30
N ASP A 162 18.73 -7.55 -6.93
CA ASP A 162 18.84 -6.44 -7.89
C ASP A 162 19.19 -5.11 -7.21
N ARG A 163 18.68 -4.92 -5.99
CA ARG A 163 18.98 -3.77 -5.13
C ARG A 163 19.02 -4.20 -3.68
N SER A 164 19.83 -3.53 -2.88
CA SER A 164 19.84 -3.72 -1.45
C SER A 164 19.90 -2.40 -0.70
N TYR A 165 19.32 -2.39 0.49
CA TYR A 165 19.14 -1.20 1.29
C TYR A 165 19.45 -1.45 2.76
N ARG A 166 20.13 -0.48 3.36
CA ARG A 166 20.51 -0.47 4.76
C ARG A 166 19.69 0.55 5.54
N LEU A 167 18.83 0.08 6.43
CA LEU A 167 18.09 0.89 7.39
C LEU A 167 19.02 1.40 8.51
N PRO A 168 18.63 2.42 9.31
CA PRO A 168 19.32 2.81 10.54
C PRO A 168 19.46 1.64 11.55
N PHE A 169 20.19 1.87 12.64
CA PHE A 169 20.52 0.83 13.61
C PHE A 169 21.26 -0.36 12.99
N SER A 170 22.25 -0.03 12.14
CA SER A 170 23.00 -0.95 11.30
C SER A 170 24.46 -0.49 11.14
N SER A 171 25.31 -1.38 10.66
CA SER A 171 26.67 -1.10 10.18
C SER A 171 26.86 -1.69 8.79
N ASN A 172 28.00 -1.43 8.12
CA ASN A 172 28.31 -2.14 6.88
C ASN A 172 28.53 -3.64 7.14
N MET A 173 28.99 -4.01 8.34
CA MET A 173 29.19 -5.41 8.71
C MET A 173 27.88 -6.14 8.97
N SER A 174 26.87 -5.45 9.52
CA SER A 174 25.61 -6.11 9.86
C SER A 174 24.81 -6.56 8.64
N ILE A 175 25.09 -5.98 7.47
CA ILE A 175 24.44 -6.29 6.18
C ILE A 175 25.46 -6.79 5.13
N CYS A 176 26.53 -7.46 5.57
CA CYS A 176 27.65 -7.86 4.71
C CYS A 176 27.29 -8.91 3.64
N GLY A 177 26.14 -9.58 3.75
CA GLY A 177 25.60 -10.45 2.72
C GLY A 177 25.02 -9.69 1.53
N PHE A 178 24.61 -8.43 1.70
CA PHE A 178 23.99 -7.64 0.65
C PHE A 178 25.00 -6.85 -0.20
N PRO A 179 24.97 -6.97 -1.53
CA PRO A 179 25.88 -6.23 -2.40
C PRO A 179 25.47 -4.75 -2.52
N ASN A 180 26.43 -3.84 -2.29
CA ASN A 180 26.30 -2.39 -2.56
C ASN A 180 25.07 -1.71 -1.91
N ALA A 181 24.77 -2.06 -0.66
CA ALA A 181 23.55 -1.58 0.00
C ALA A 181 23.51 -0.06 0.21
N ALA A 182 22.50 0.58 -0.39
CA ALA A 182 22.26 2.00 -0.25
C ALA A 182 21.66 2.33 1.13
N LYS A 183 22.13 3.40 1.77
CA LYS A 183 21.58 3.83 3.06
C LYS A 183 20.17 4.41 2.88
N LEU A 184 19.26 4.04 3.76
CA LEU A 184 17.91 4.59 3.87
C LEU A 184 17.71 5.33 5.19
N GLY A 185 16.59 6.05 5.27
CA GLY A 185 16.14 6.67 6.51
C GLY A 185 15.42 5.69 7.44
N LEU A 186 14.88 6.20 8.54
CA LEU A 186 14.18 5.40 9.53
C LEU A 186 12.84 4.89 8.98
N LEU A 187 12.71 3.58 8.85
CA LEU A 187 11.44 2.89 8.59
C LEU A 187 10.81 2.49 9.94
N ALA A 188 9.64 3.01 10.28
CA ALA A 188 8.96 2.72 11.54
C ALA A 188 7.44 2.84 11.38
N ARG A 189 6.64 2.06 12.13
CA ARG A 189 5.17 2.24 12.11
C ARG A 189 4.79 3.62 12.62
N LYS A 190 3.78 4.23 12.00
CA LYS A 190 3.14 5.46 12.46
C LYS A 190 1.65 5.36 12.13
N LYS A 191 0.82 6.12 12.83
CA LYS A 191 -0.59 6.29 12.50
C LYS A 191 -0.90 7.74 12.18
N ASP A 192 -1.89 7.96 11.33
CA ASP A 192 -2.48 9.29 11.12
C ASP A 192 -3.25 9.77 12.36
N ARG A 193 -3.85 8.82 13.10
CA ARG A 193 -4.53 9.05 14.37
C ARG A 193 -4.20 7.92 15.35
N TYR A 194 -3.81 8.29 16.55
CA TYR A 194 -3.52 7.35 17.65
C TYR A 194 -4.73 7.24 18.57
N LEU A 195 -4.89 6.08 19.19
CA LEU A 195 -5.86 5.88 20.25
C LEU A 195 -5.43 6.64 21.51
N ASP A 196 -6.36 7.28 22.21
CA ASP A 196 -6.07 7.87 23.52
C ASP A 196 -6.02 6.76 24.56
N ILE A 197 -4.84 6.16 24.73
CA ILE A 197 -4.61 5.07 25.68
C ILE A 197 -4.90 5.51 27.11
N ARG A 198 -4.66 6.79 27.44
CA ARG A 198 -4.90 7.30 28.80
C ARG A 198 -6.39 7.28 29.10
N ASP A 199 -7.20 7.77 28.17
CA ASP A 199 -8.67 7.70 28.26
C ASP A 199 -9.18 6.25 28.28
N LYS A 200 -8.73 5.39 27.34
CA LYS A 200 -9.10 3.96 27.29
C LYS A 200 -8.86 3.23 28.61
N CYS A 201 -7.77 3.56 29.30
CA CYS A 201 -7.36 2.89 30.54
C CYS A 201 -7.79 3.65 31.81
N GLY A 202 -8.55 4.76 31.71
CA GLY A 202 -8.95 5.57 32.86
C GLY A 202 -7.78 6.24 33.61
N ILE A 203 -6.68 6.52 32.90
CA ILE A 203 -5.45 7.09 33.45
C ILE A 203 -5.52 8.61 33.39
N ASP A 204 -5.32 9.29 34.52
CA ASP A 204 -5.21 10.76 34.55
C ASP A 204 -4.07 11.26 33.64
N LYS A 205 -4.32 12.36 32.92
CA LYS A 205 -3.41 12.92 31.90
C LYS A 205 -2.02 13.27 32.44
N LYS A 206 -1.89 13.57 33.73
CA LYS A 206 -0.62 13.94 34.38
C LYS A 206 0.11 12.73 34.98
N THR A 207 -0.53 11.56 35.05
CA THR A 207 0.07 10.36 35.64
C THR A 207 1.24 9.87 34.79
N PRO A 208 2.48 9.81 35.31
CA PRO A 208 3.62 9.29 34.56
C PRO A 208 3.41 7.82 34.17
N LEU A 209 3.75 7.47 32.93
CA LEU A 209 3.47 6.16 32.33
C LEU A 209 4.75 5.52 31.75
N ILE A 210 5.10 4.32 32.19
CA ILE A 210 6.17 3.50 31.60
C ILE A 210 5.54 2.35 30.82
N LEU A 211 5.95 2.17 29.57
CA LEU A 211 5.65 0.96 28.80
C LEU A 211 6.84 0.00 28.90
N VAL A 212 6.60 -1.23 29.33
CA VAL A 212 7.56 -2.33 29.26
C VAL A 212 7.13 -3.31 28.17
N SER A 213 7.95 -3.49 27.14
CA SER A 213 7.64 -4.40 26.03
C SER A 213 8.90 -5.00 25.41
N SER A 214 8.84 -6.30 25.11
CA SER A 214 9.92 -7.09 24.50
C SER A 214 9.69 -7.42 23.02
N GLY A 215 8.69 -6.82 22.36
CA GLY A 215 8.50 -6.96 20.91
C GLY A 215 8.08 -8.37 20.45
N GLY A 216 7.27 -9.06 21.26
CA GLY A 216 6.69 -10.37 20.94
C GLY A 216 7.51 -11.58 21.41
N GLU A 217 8.66 -11.35 22.04
CA GLU A 217 9.51 -12.42 22.60
C GLU A 217 9.37 -12.46 24.13
N GLU A 218 8.99 -13.61 24.68
CA GLU A 218 8.82 -13.79 26.13
C GLU A 218 10.15 -14.14 26.80
N GLY A 219 10.33 -13.71 28.05
CA GLY A 219 11.40 -14.21 28.91
C GLY A 219 12.53 -13.23 29.26
N LEU A 220 12.50 -11.96 28.83
CA LEU A 220 13.51 -11.01 29.33
C LEU A 220 13.26 -10.71 30.82
N ARG A 221 14.20 -11.08 31.70
CA ARG A 221 14.11 -10.91 33.16
C ARG A 221 14.43 -9.46 33.59
N MET A 222 13.62 -8.49 33.15
CA MET A 222 13.79 -7.07 33.50
C MET A 222 13.49 -6.77 34.99
N LYS A 223 13.06 -7.75 35.79
CA LYS A 223 12.66 -7.58 37.20
C LYS A 223 11.64 -6.44 37.35
N ILE A 224 10.53 -6.54 36.62
CA ILE A 224 9.49 -5.50 36.57
C ILE A 224 8.89 -5.25 37.97
N GLU A 225 8.85 -6.25 38.83
CA GLU A 225 8.42 -6.17 40.22
C GLU A 225 9.30 -5.20 41.03
N GLU A 226 10.60 -5.15 40.75
CA GLU A 226 11.52 -4.20 41.38
C GLU A 226 11.29 -2.78 40.87
N LEU A 227 10.92 -2.62 39.60
CA LEU A 227 10.48 -1.35 39.01
C LEU A 227 9.17 -0.86 39.66
N CYS A 228 8.17 -1.74 39.81
CA CYS A 228 6.90 -1.42 40.48
C CYS A 228 7.10 -0.91 41.91
N LYS A 229 8.07 -1.45 42.65
CA LYS A 229 8.40 -1.05 44.04
C LYS A 229 9.03 0.34 44.15
N VAL A 230 9.59 0.91 43.06
CA VAL A 230 10.35 2.16 43.11
C VAL A 230 9.75 3.30 42.28
N TYR A 231 8.80 2.99 41.40
CA TYR A 231 8.16 3.96 40.53
C TYR A 231 6.78 4.35 41.04
N ASN A 232 6.54 5.66 41.20
CA ASN A 232 5.26 6.18 41.71
C ASN A 232 4.20 6.39 40.62
N GLY A 233 4.55 6.18 39.34
CA GLY A 233 3.61 6.24 38.21
C GLY A 233 3.07 4.86 37.85
N LEU A 234 2.44 4.77 36.68
CA LEU A 234 1.87 3.53 36.15
C LEU A 234 2.85 2.81 35.22
N ILE A 235 2.83 1.48 35.29
CA ILE A 235 3.62 0.60 34.43
C ILE A 235 2.65 -0.25 33.61
N VAL A 236 2.82 -0.26 32.31
CA VAL A 236 2.01 -1.04 31.38
C VAL A 236 2.88 -2.10 30.74
N SER A 237 2.44 -3.36 30.73
CA SER A 237 3.14 -4.45 30.04
C SER A 237 2.20 -5.60 29.66
N PRO A 238 2.58 -6.46 28.70
CA PRO A 238 1.84 -7.68 28.37
C PRO A 238 2.14 -8.85 29.32
N ASP A 239 2.76 -8.59 30.46
CA ASP A 239 3.10 -9.61 31.45
C ASP A 239 1.98 -9.72 32.49
N SER A 240 1.13 -10.72 32.34
CA SER A 240 0.01 -10.98 33.26
C SER A 240 0.45 -11.58 34.60
N SER A 241 1.72 -11.96 34.76
CA SER A 241 2.23 -12.54 36.01
C SER A 241 2.59 -11.49 37.07
N ILE A 242 2.73 -10.23 36.67
CA ILE A 242 3.07 -9.13 37.56
C ILE A 242 1.86 -8.74 38.40
N VAL A 243 2.01 -8.83 39.73
CA VAL A 243 0.98 -8.41 40.69
C VAL A 243 1.48 -7.19 41.47
N ALA A 244 1.08 -6.00 41.04
CA ALA A 244 1.38 -4.73 41.70
C ALA A 244 0.26 -3.71 41.49
N SER A 245 0.02 -2.83 42.46
CA SER A 245 -1.09 -1.86 42.42
C SER A 245 -0.92 -0.77 41.35
N ASN A 246 0.30 -0.56 40.86
CA ASN A 246 0.63 0.40 39.81
C ASN A 246 0.94 -0.26 38.46
N HIS A 247 0.63 -1.55 38.29
CA HIS A 247 0.79 -2.28 37.05
C HIS A 247 -0.55 -2.46 36.33
N ILE A 248 -0.54 -2.26 35.02
CA ILE A 248 -1.68 -2.48 34.13
C ILE A 248 -1.26 -3.49 33.06
N TYR A 249 -1.96 -4.62 33.04
CA TYR A 249 -1.82 -5.61 31.98
C TYR A 249 -2.44 -5.09 30.66
N ILE A 250 -1.77 -5.35 29.54
CA ILE A 250 -2.30 -5.13 28.19
C ILE A 250 -2.23 -6.40 27.36
N SER A 251 -3.14 -6.53 26.39
CA SER A 251 -3.15 -7.69 25.51
C SER A 251 -1.92 -7.68 24.59
N LYS A 252 -1.40 -8.87 24.28
CA LYS A 252 -0.37 -9.02 23.23
C LYS A 252 -0.90 -8.68 21.84
N GLU A 253 -2.22 -8.64 21.67
CA GLU A 253 -2.89 -8.25 20.42
C GLU A 253 -3.22 -6.75 20.35
N ASP A 254 -3.03 -6.00 21.46
CA ASP A 254 -3.19 -4.54 21.43
C ASP A 254 -2.17 -3.92 20.48
N ASP A 255 -2.51 -2.77 19.88
CA ASP A 255 -1.60 -2.08 18.98
C ASP A 255 -0.56 -1.25 19.76
N PHE A 256 0.60 -1.85 20.01
CA PHE A 256 1.67 -1.28 20.85
C PHE A 256 2.12 0.12 20.42
N ILE A 257 1.97 0.52 19.15
CA ILE A 257 2.38 1.87 18.73
C ILE A 257 1.59 2.98 19.44
N ASP A 258 0.32 2.72 19.79
CA ASP A 258 -0.49 3.67 20.57
C ASP A 258 0.06 3.81 22.00
N TYR A 259 0.50 2.70 22.60
CA TYR A 259 1.13 2.68 23.91
C TYR A 259 2.50 3.34 23.91
N VAL A 260 3.34 3.08 22.89
CA VAL A 260 4.63 3.77 22.72
C VAL A 260 4.41 5.28 22.58
N LYS A 261 3.36 5.70 21.85
CA LYS A 261 3.02 7.12 21.70
C LYS A 261 2.58 7.75 23.03
N ALA A 262 1.79 7.03 23.83
CA ALA A 262 1.25 7.49 25.10
C ALA A 262 2.26 7.49 26.27
N ALA A 263 3.19 6.53 26.27
CA ALA A 263 4.16 6.34 27.35
C ALA A 263 5.18 7.48 27.45
N ASP A 264 5.65 7.76 28.66
CA ASP A 264 6.71 8.74 28.94
C ASP A 264 8.09 8.12 28.83
N ILE A 265 8.21 6.80 29.05
CA ILE A 265 9.45 6.01 28.90
C ILE A 265 9.10 4.67 28.26
N LEU A 266 9.89 4.23 27.28
CA LEU A 266 9.88 2.85 26.80
C LEU A 266 11.00 2.07 27.49
N VAL A 267 10.63 0.97 28.14
CA VAL A 267 11.55 -0.06 28.64
C VAL A 267 11.47 -1.27 27.71
N THR A 268 12.59 -1.72 27.15
CA THR A 268 12.57 -2.77 26.12
C THR A 268 13.88 -3.57 26.04
N LYS A 269 13.94 -4.57 25.16
CA LYS A 269 15.21 -5.15 24.70
C LYS A 269 15.68 -4.40 23.46
N PRO A 270 16.96 -4.48 23.06
CA PRO A 270 17.35 -4.08 21.72
C PRO A 270 16.48 -4.79 20.66
N GLY A 271 15.83 -3.97 19.84
CA GLY A 271 15.01 -4.41 18.73
C GLY A 271 14.76 -3.24 17.79
N TYR A 272 14.95 -3.45 16.49
CA TYR A 272 14.87 -2.38 15.49
C TYR A 272 13.57 -1.58 15.61
N SER A 273 12.41 -2.23 15.60
CA SER A 273 11.12 -1.51 15.58
C SER A 273 10.84 -0.80 16.90
N SER A 274 11.15 -1.41 18.05
CA SER A 274 11.01 -0.74 19.37
C SER A 274 11.87 0.52 19.45
N PHE A 275 13.13 0.45 19.00
CA PHE A 275 14.01 1.61 18.94
C PHE A 275 13.54 2.65 17.93
N ALA A 276 13.13 2.23 16.74
CA ALA A 276 12.66 3.12 15.68
C ALA A 276 11.39 3.87 16.11
N GLU A 277 10.43 3.17 16.72
CA GLU A 277 9.15 3.71 17.14
C GLU A 277 9.27 4.66 18.32
N ALA A 278 10.13 4.37 19.30
CA ALA A 278 10.43 5.30 20.38
C ALA A 278 11.23 6.51 19.88
N ALA A 279 12.26 6.29 19.07
CA ALA A 279 13.15 7.35 18.61
C ALA A 279 12.42 8.40 17.75
N GLN A 280 11.51 7.98 16.86
CA GLN A 280 10.72 8.91 16.05
C GLN A 280 9.77 9.79 16.87
N PHE A 281 9.38 9.34 18.07
CA PHE A 281 8.53 10.10 18.98
C PHE A 281 9.32 10.85 20.05
N GLY A 282 10.65 10.72 20.08
CA GLY A 282 11.48 11.37 21.08
C GLY A 282 11.33 10.76 22.48
N LYS A 283 10.94 9.49 22.58
CA LYS A 283 10.71 8.81 23.87
C LYS A 283 12.03 8.36 24.49
N PRO A 284 12.29 8.64 25.77
CA PRO A 284 13.35 7.98 26.52
C PRO A 284 13.25 6.46 26.41
N ILE A 285 14.40 5.83 26.13
CA ILE A 285 14.55 4.38 25.97
C ILE A 285 15.43 3.87 27.12
N ILE A 286 14.91 2.96 27.92
CA ILE A 286 15.70 2.10 28.80
C ILE A 286 15.74 0.72 28.15
N TYR A 287 16.92 0.16 27.91
CA TYR A 287 17.04 -1.14 27.27
C TYR A 287 17.90 -2.11 28.08
N GLN A 288 17.59 -3.40 28.00
CA GLN A 288 18.42 -4.47 28.54
C GLN A 288 18.94 -5.33 27.39
N SER A 289 20.27 -5.31 27.21
CA SER A 289 20.96 -6.07 26.16
C SER A 289 20.99 -7.57 26.48
N ARG A 290 20.94 -8.39 25.43
CA ARG A 290 21.19 -9.84 25.46
C ARG A 290 22.67 -10.07 25.21
N PRO A 291 23.43 -10.58 26.20
CA PRO A 291 24.81 -10.98 25.99
C PRO A 291 24.91 -11.95 24.81
N ASP A 292 25.97 -11.82 24.01
CA ASP A 292 26.31 -12.72 22.90
C ASP A 292 25.34 -12.78 21.71
N TYR A 293 24.29 -11.94 21.67
CA TYR A 293 23.45 -11.84 20.48
C TYR A 293 23.94 -10.75 19.50
N PRO A 294 24.36 -11.09 18.26
CA PRO A 294 25.03 -10.14 17.37
C PRO A 294 24.20 -8.94 16.92
N GLU A 295 22.87 -9.05 16.95
CA GLU A 295 21.94 -7.96 16.61
C GLU A 295 22.04 -6.81 17.62
N ASP A 296 22.14 -7.12 18.91
CA ASP A 296 22.09 -6.13 19.99
C ASP A 296 23.24 -5.12 19.87
N GLY A 297 24.44 -5.59 19.57
CA GLY A 297 25.62 -4.74 19.41
C GLY A 297 25.45 -3.68 18.32
N VAL A 298 24.87 -4.05 17.17
CA VAL A 298 24.66 -3.09 16.08
C VAL A 298 23.49 -2.13 16.34
N LEU A 299 22.42 -2.62 16.99
CA LEU A 299 21.28 -1.79 17.36
C LEU A 299 21.66 -0.72 18.39
N VAL A 300 22.41 -1.12 19.42
CA VAL A 300 22.87 -0.23 20.50
C VAL A 300 23.82 0.83 19.97
N MET A 301 24.82 0.46 19.16
CA MET A 301 25.68 1.40 18.44
C MET A 301 24.87 2.37 17.57
N GLY A 302 23.80 1.87 16.94
CA GLY A 302 22.86 2.67 16.18
C GLY A 302 22.16 3.78 16.97
N LEU A 303 22.04 3.61 18.30
CA LEU A 303 21.48 4.61 19.21
C LEU A 303 22.52 5.60 19.74
N ASP A 304 23.81 5.50 19.41
CA ASP A 304 24.87 6.36 19.99
C ASP A 304 24.55 7.86 19.93
N LYS A 305 23.92 8.31 18.83
CA LYS A 305 23.50 9.70 18.64
C LYS A 305 22.13 10.06 19.25
N TYR A 306 21.43 9.09 19.83
CA TYR A 306 20.16 9.29 20.53
C TYR A 306 20.40 9.70 21.99
N PRO A 307 19.91 10.87 22.44
CA PRO A 307 20.34 11.49 23.70
C PRO A 307 19.67 10.93 24.97
N VAL A 308 18.54 10.24 24.83
CA VAL A 308 17.77 9.68 25.94
C VAL A 308 17.68 8.18 25.84
N LYS A 309 18.85 7.55 25.87
CA LYS A 309 19.00 6.10 25.96
C LYS A 309 19.75 5.73 27.23
N TYR A 310 19.34 4.64 27.86
CA TYR A 310 19.99 4.14 29.06
C TYR A 310 19.99 2.62 29.07
N GLU A 311 21.12 2.01 29.42
CA GLU A 311 21.22 0.56 29.56
C GLU A 311 20.87 0.13 30.99
N LEU A 312 20.07 -0.93 31.08
CA LEU A 312 19.73 -1.66 32.29
C LEU A 312 20.61 -2.89 32.38
N ILE A 313 21.44 -2.99 33.42
CA ILE A 313 22.39 -4.09 33.59
C ILE A 313 21.82 -5.18 34.52
N SER A 314 21.39 -4.79 35.73
CA SER A 314 21.11 -5.72 36.84
C SER A 314 19.64 -5.78 37.28
N GLY A 315 18.87 -4.72 36.99
CA GLY A 315 17.47 -4.60 37.42
C GLY A 315 17.29 -4.35 38.92
N THR A 316 18.33 -3.88 39.63
CA THR A 316 18.21 -3.58 41.07
C THR A 316 17.36 -2.33 41.32
N LYS A 317 16.74 -2.23 42.51
CA LYS A 317 15.98 -1.03 42.94
C LYS A 317 16.77 0.27 42.78
N ALA A 318 18.05 0.25 43.15
CA ALA A 318 18.93 1.42 43.08
C ALA A 318 19.18 1.83 41.63
N GLU A 319 19.42 0.86 40.74
CA GLU A 319 19.58 1.10 39.32
C GLU A 319 18.30 1.66 38.69
N TRP A 320 17.15 1.05 38.96
CA TRP A 320 15.86 1.55 38.46
C TRP A 320 15.58 3.00 38.88
N LYS A 321 15.77 3.34 40.16
CA LYS A 321 15.63 4.72 40.65
C LYS A 321 16.55 5.69 39.90
N ARG A 322 17.81 5.30 39.67
CA ARG A 322 18.79 6.11 38.93
C ARG A 322 18.35 6.33 37.48
N LEU A 323 17.96 5.27 36.79
CA LEU A 323 17.59 5.32 35.36
C LEU A 323 16.32 6.14 35.13
N ILE A 324 15.27 5.92 35.94
CA ILE A 324 14.02 6.68 35.86
C ILE A 324 14.27 8.16 36.11
N LYS A 325 15.05 8.50 37.16
CA LYS A 325 15.41 9.89 37.46
C LYS A 325 16.17 10.55 36.31
N GLN A 326 16.97 9.79 35.56
CA GLN A 326 17.66 10.32 34.37
C GLN A 326 16.71 10.52 33.19
N ALA A 327 15.80 9.56 32.95
CA ALA A 327 14.87 9.57 31.83
C ALA A 327 13.77 10.64 31.91
N ILE A 328 13.31 11.00 33.12
CA ILE A 328 12.23 11.99 33.34
C ILE A 328 12.71 13.45 33.24
N LYS A 329 14.03 13.71 33.23
CA LYS A 329 14.55 15.09 33.24
C LYS A 329 14.00 15.89 32.05
N PRO A 330 13.34 17.06 32.27
CA PRO A 330 12.92 17.94 31.20
C PRO A 330 14.13 18.34 30.36
N ARG A 331 14.01 18.21 29.03
CA ARG A 331 15.06 18.58 28.09
C ARG A 331 14.42 19.11 26.82
N ASP A 332 14.98 20.18 26.27
CA ASP A 332 14.64 20.66 24.94
C ASP A 332 15.23 19.70 23.91
N GLN A 333 14.43 18.74 23.44
CA GLN A 333 14.91 17.66 22.59
C GLN A 333 14.39 17.79 21.17
N ARG A 334 15.21 18.40 20.32
CA ARG A 334 15.08 18.23 18.88
C ARG A 334 15.49 16.81 18.52
N ILE A 335 14.55 16.03 18.01
CA ILE A 335 14.82 14.69 17.48
C ILE A 335 15.80 14.82 16.30
N PRO A 336 16.99 14.19 16.38
CA PRO A 336 17.95 14.20 15.29
C PRO A 336 17.31 13.75 13.97
N SER A 337 17.69 14.37 12.86
CA SER A 337 17.04 14.15 11.55
C SER A 337 17.07 12.69 11.09
N MET A 338 18.06 11.91 11.51
CA MET A 338 18.21 10.49 11.19
C MET A 338 17.17 9.58 11.88
N TYR A 339 16.58 10.03 12.98
CA TYR A 339 15.53 9.30 13.71
C TYR A 339 14.12 9.78 13.35
N ARG A 340 13.99 10.68 12.36
CA ARG A 340 12.68 11.06 11.84
C ARG A 340 12.19 9.98 10.89
N ASN A 341 10.91 9.63 10.99
CA ASN A 341 10.24 8.69 10.09
C ASN A 341 10.44 9.10 8.62
N ARG A 342 10.85 8.14 7.77
CA ARG A 342 11.08 8.34 6.33
C ARG A 342 10.32 7.33 5.46
N ASN A 343 9.20 6.80 5.95
CA ASN A 343 8.51 5.70 5.26
C ASN A 343 8.13 6.07 3.81
N ALA A 344 7.58 7.27 3.59
CA ALA A 344 7.17 7.73 2.26
C ALA A 344 8.38 7.92 1.32
N GLU A 345 9.49 8.47 1.82
CA GLU A 345 10.73 8.59 1.03
C GLU A 345 11.34 7.23 0.69
N ILE A 346 11.24 6.25 1.60
CA ILE A 346 11.70 4.88 1.37
C ILE A 346 10.83 4.19 0.31
N ALA A 347 9.51 4.27 0.42
CA ALA A 347 8.59 3.73 -0.57
C ALA A 347 8.83 4.37 -1.96
N ALA A 348 9.03 5.69 -1.99
CA ALA A 348 9.37 6.41 -3.22
C ALA A 348 10.70 5.92 -3.82
N ARG A 349 11.73 5.71 -2.99
CA ARG A 349 13.02 5.19 -3.44
C ARG A 349 12.88 3.79 -4.06
N ILE A 350 12.09 2.91 -3.45
CA ILE A 350 11.83 1.56 -3.98
C ILE A 350 11.15 1.64 -5.35
N ILE A 351 10.16 2.50 -5.52
CA ILE A 351 9.46 2.66 -6.81
C ILE A 351 10.39 3.21 -7.88
N VAL A 352 11.21 4.22 -7.55
CA VAL A 352 12.22 4.78 -8.47
C VAL A 352 13.23 3.72 -8.90
N ASP A 353 13.75 2.93 -7.97
CA ASP A 353 14.72 1.89 -8.29
C ASP A 353 14.07 0.74 -9.09
N TYR A 354 12.80 0.40 -8.82
CA TYR A 354 12.03 -0.54 -9.64
C TYR A 354 11.94 -0.06 -11.10
N ILE A 355 11.61 1.22 -11.30
CA ILE A 355 11.54 1.84 -12.62
C ILE A 355 12.88 1.72 -13.36
N ILE A 356 13.98 2.00 -12.66
CA ILE A 356 15.35 1.91 -13.21
C ILE A 356 15.69 0.47 -13.58
N VAL A 357 15.42 -0.50 -12.70
CA VAL A 357 15.69 -1.93 -12.93
C VAL A 357 14.89 -2.47 -14.12
N LYS A 358 13.63 -2.07 -14.28
CA LYS A 358 12.80 -2.42 -15.44
C LYS A 358 13.15 -1.65 -16.71
N LYS A 359 14.08 -0.70 -16.63
CA LYS A 359 14.58 0.13 -17.73
C LYS A 359 13.45 0.85 -18.48
N TYR A 360 12.47 1.38 -17.75
CA TYR A 360 11.43 2.21 -18.37
C TYR A 360 12.06 3.50 -18.91
N GLY A 361 11.49 4.02 -20.01
CA GLY A 361 12.00 5.20 -20.69
C GLY A 361 11.55 6.51 -20.04
N LYS A 362 11.31 7.53 -20.86
CA LYS A 362 10.72 8.79 -20.42
C LYS A 362 9.35 8.53 -19.81
N LEU A 363 9.14 9.01 -18.59
CA LEU A 363 7.91 8.79 -17.85
C LEU A 363 6.95 9.97 -17.95
N ARG A 364 5.66 9.67 -17.75
CA ARG A 364 4.58 10.65 -17.60
C ARG A 364 3.63 10.24 -16.49
N SER A 365 3.29 11.16 -15.61
CA SER A 365 2.30 10.98 -14.55
C SER A 365 1.06 11.78 -14.90
N VAL A 366 -0.07 11.09 -15.07
CA VAL A 366 -1.34 11.70 -15.45
C VAL A 366 -2.30 11.61 -14.28
N TYR A 367 -2.67 12.76 -13.73
CA TYR A 367 -3.70 12.95 -12.72
C TYR A 367 -4.99 13.34 -13.43
N ASP A 368 -6.05 12.57 -13.26
CA ASP A 368 -7.36 12.81 -13.88
C ASP A 368 -8.40 13.00 -12.77
N ILE A 369 -8.80 14.26 -12.57
CA ILE A 369 -9.74 14.69 -11.54
C ILE A 369 -11.15 14.59 -12.10
N GLY A 370 -11.77 13.42 -11.88
CA GLY A 370 -13.15 13.16 -12.27
C GLY A 370 -14.17 13.62 -11.24
N SER A 371 -15.46 13.47 -11.59
CA SER A 371 -16.58 13.79 -10.68
C SER A 371 -16.61 12.90 -9.45
N ASN A 372 -16.21 11.63 -9.53
CA ASN A 372 -16.26 10.71 -8.39
C ASN A 372 -14.88 10.38 -7.81
N ASN A 373 -13.88 10.22 -8.68
CA ASN A 373 -12.56 9.74 -8.31
C ASN A 373 -11.47 10.64 -8.90
N LEU A 374 -10.34 10.70 -8.19
CA LEU A 374 -9.04 11.03 -8.79
C LEU A 374 -8.46 9.74 -9.35
N ASN A 375 -8.24 9.69 -10.67
CA ASN A 375 -7.51 8.62 -11.34
C ASN A 375 -6.05 9.02 -11.52
N TYR A 376 -5.13 8.11 -11.29
CA TYR A 376 -3.71 8.32 -11.52
C TYR A 376 -3.13 7.24 -12.43
N CYS A 377 -2.28 7.64 -13.36
CA CYS A 377 -1.52 6.75 -14.22
C CYS A 377 -0.05 7.20 -14.34
N LEU A 378 0.88 6.38 -13.88
CA LEU A 378 2.28 6.46 -14.29
C LEU A 378 2.44 5.70 -15.60
N PHE A 379 3.03 6.34 -16.61
CA PHE A 379 3.03 5.88 -17.99
C PHE A 379 4.46 5.92 -18.57
N ASP A 380 4.86 4.85 -19.25
CA ASP A 380 6.08 4.84 -20.07
C ASP A 380 5.76 5.51 -21.41
N ALA A 381 6.22 6.75 -21.59
CA ALA A 381 5.93 7.54 -22.77
C ALA A 381 6.69 7.06 -24.01
N ASP A 382 7.80 6.32 -23.84
CA ASP A 382 8.58 5.80 -24.96
C ASP A 382 7.98 4.49 -25.46
N ARG A 383 7.56 3.61 -24.55
CA ARG A 383 6.90 2.33 -24.90
C ARG A 383 5.41 2.48 -25.19
N GLY A 384 4.77 3.60 -24.80
CA GLY A 384 3.36 3.83 -25.04
C GLY A 384 2.44 2.97 -24.16
N ILE A 385 2.89 2.59 -22.97
CA ILE A 385 2.16 1.70 -22.06
C ILE A 385 2.05 2.31 -20.64
N PRO A 386 0.95 2.06 -19.91
CA PRO A 386 0.92 2.33 -18.47
C PRO A 386 2.07 1.59 -17.74
N ILE A 387 2.38 1.97 -16.51
CA ILE A 387 3.26 1.24 -15.58
C ILE A 387 2.45 0.95 -14.33
N HIS A 388 1.92 2.01 -13.73
CA HIS A 388 1.12 1.96 -12.52
C HIS A 388 -0.17 2.75 -12.72
N GLN A 389 -1.26 2.26 -12.15
CA GLN A 389 -2.57 2.91 -12.18
C GLN A 389 -3.22 2.70 -10.82
N THR A 390 -3.83 3.76 -10.30
CA THR A 390 -4.61 3.75 -9.06
C THR A 390 -5.72 4.79 -9.12
N GLN A 391 -6.65 4.72 -8.16
CA GLN A 391 -7.74 5.65 -8.00
C GLN A 391 -7.98 5.97 -6.53
N LEU A 392 -8.46 7.18 -6.25
CA LEU A 392 -8.89 7.60 -4.92
C LEU A 392 -10.25 8.27 -5.02
N SER A 393 -11.21 7.83 -4.21
CA SER A 393 -12.54 8.44 -4.21
C SER A 393 -12.51 9.82 -3.58
N THR A 394 -12.90 10.83 -4.38
CA THR A 394 -12.95 12.24 -4.01
C THR A 394 -14.38 12.73 -3.83
N GLY A 395 -15.34 12.15 -4.56
CA GLY A 395 -16.75 12.55 -4.53
C GLY A 395 -16.99 14.00 -4.96
N LEU A 396 -16.11 14.58 -5.77
CA LEU A 396 -16.11 16.01 -6.09
C LEU A 396 -17.47 16.50 -6.62
N GLY A 397 -18.10 15.74 -7.51
CA GLY A 397 -19.40 16.01 -8.10
C GLY A 397 -20.60 15.68 -7.21
N ARG A 398 -20.44 14.94 -6.10
CA ARG A 398 -21.49 14.76 -5.08
C ARG A 398 -21.59 15.98 -4.16
N HIS A 399 -20.55 16.82 -4.14
CA HIS A 399 -20.46 18.05 -3.36
C HIS A 399 -20.78 19.30 -4.19
N TYR A 400 -21.40 19.13 -5.36
CA TYR A 400 -21.78 20.23 -6.24
C TYR A 400 -23.22 20.66 -5.94
N ASP A 401 -23.43 21.94 -5.70
CA ASP A 401 -24.75 22.51 -5.34
C ASP A 401 -25.50 23.14 -6.51
N GLY A 402 -25.06 22.89 -7.75
CA GLY A 402 -25.58 23.53 -8.97
C GLY A 402 -24.83 24.80 -9.38
N ARG A 403 -23.92 25.31 -8.53
CA ARG A 403 -23.06 26.45 -8.86
C ARG A 403 -21.61 26.24 -8.47
N ASN A 404 -21.39 25.77 -7.24
CA ASN A 404 -20.08 25.59 -6.62
C ASN A 404 -19.90 24.19 -6.06
N VAL A 405 -18.65 23.77 -5.96
CA VAL A 405 -18.27 22.61 -5.15
C VAL A 405 -18.06 23.05 -3.71
N GLN A 406 -18.71 22.37 -2.77
CA GLN A 406 -18.54 22.59 -1.33
C GLN A 406 -17.10 22.33 -0.87
N LYS A 407 -16.68 23.02 0.19
CA LYS A 407 -15.33 22.92 0.78
C LYS A 407 -14.90 21.48 1.06
N ALA A 408 -15.82 20.62 1.54
CA ALA A 408 -15.53 19.22 1.82
C ALA A 408 -15.03 18.44 0.58
N GLY A 409 -15.65 18.65 -0.59
CA GLY A 409 -15.24 18.03 -1.84
C GLY A 409 -13.89 18.55 -2.35
N LEU A 410 -13.65 19.85 -2.23
CA LEU A 410 -12.37 20.48 -2.58
C LEU A 410 -11.23 19.94 -1.69
N ASP A 411 -11.43 19.90 -0.37
CA ASP A 411 -10.42 19.44 0.60
C ASP A 411 -10.13 17.95 0.43
N ARG A 412 -11.16 17.13 0.17
CA ARG A 412 -10.97 15.70 -0.11
C ARG A 412 -10.17 15.47 -1.39
N THR A 413 -10.43 16.24 -2.44
CA THR A 413 -9.65 16.18 -3.70
C THR A 413 -8.20 16.60 -3.49
N LYS A 414 -7.96 17.70 -2.76
CA LYS A 414 -6.60 18.15 -2.41
C LYS A 414 -5.85 17.10 -1.59
N ARG A 415 -6.52 16.42 -0.64
CA ARG A 415 -5.92 15.32 0.13
C ARG A 415 -5.54 14.14 -0.76
N ALA A 416 -6.42 13.73 -1.67
CA ALA A 416 -6.14 12.64 -2.61
C ALA A 416 -4.94 12.94 -3.52
N ILE A 417 -4.84 14.16 -4.05
CA ILE A 417 -3.67 14.59 -4.85
C ILE A 417 -2.40 14.56 -4.00
N LYS A 418 -2.43 15.12 -2.78
CA LYS A 418 -1.28 15.10 -1.86
C LYS A 418 -0.80 13.69 -1.55
N GLN A 419 -1.71 12.74 -1.40
CA GLN A 419 -1.38 11.35 -1.11
C GLN A 419 -0.53 10.73 -2.22
N ILE A 420 -0.92 10.88 -3.49
CA ILE A 420 -0.13 10.40 -4.63
C ILE A 420 1.17 11.19 -4.78
N GLN A 421 1.12 12.52 -4.65
CA GLN A 421 2.30 13.40 -4.72
C GLN A 421 3.37 13.09 -3.67
N ALA A 422 3.01 12.46 -2.53
CA ALA A 422 3.97 12.10 -1.49
C ALA A 422 5.11 11.23 -2.03
N ILE A 423 4.79 10.35 -2.99
CA ILE A 423 5.73 9.45 -3.68
C ILE A 423 6.05 9.98 -5.08
N ASP A 424 5.05 10.41 -5.84
CA ASP A 424 5.19 10.77 -7.26
C ASP A 424 6.18 11.92 -7.51
N LYS A 425 6.35 12.84 -6.56
CA LYS A 425 7.32 13.94 -6.66
C LYS A 425 8.78 13.48 -6.78
N SER A 426 9.08 12.27 -6.30
CA SER A 426 10.42 11.67 -6.38
C SER A 426 10.64 10.91 -7.70
N ILE A 427 9.58 10.72 -8.48
CA ILE A 427 9.64 10.08 -9.79
C ILE A 427 9.83 11.17 -10.84
N THR A 428 10.96 11.14 -11.54
CA THR A 428 11.23 12.04 -12.67
C THR A 428 10.29 11.69 -13.84
N SER A 429 9.29 12.53 -14.07
CA SER A 429 8.32 12.37 -15.15
C SER A 429 7.67 13.70 -15.53
N ASP A 430 7.20 13.84 -16.76
CA ASP A 430 6.25 14.93 -17.11
C ASP A 430 4.97 14.76 -16.25
N LYS A 431 4.43 15.83 -15.66
CA LYS A 431 3.20 15.76 -14.84
C LYS A 431 2.04 16.44 -15.58
N ASP A 432 0.95 15.73 -15.83
CA ASP A 432 -0.25 16.30 -16.43
C ASP A 432 -1.42 16.21 -15.44
N TYR A 433 -2.09 17.33 -15.18
CA TYR A 433 -3.33 17.39 -14.40
C TYR A 433 -4.50 17.66 -15.33
N LEU A 434 -5.46 16.76 -15.35
CA LEU A 434 -6.67 16.81 -16.16
C LEU A 434 -7.88 16.93 -15.22
N ALA A 435 -8.94 17.60 -15.67
CA ALA A 435 -10.23 17.57 -15.02
C ALA A 435 -11.37 17.41 -16.03
N THR A 436 -12.43 16.72 -15.64
CA THR A 436 -13.54 16.34 -16.53
C THR A 436 -14.83 17.09 -16.18
N ALA A 437 -15.99 16.53 -16.53
CA ALA A 437 -17.32 17.13 -16.49
C ALA A 437 -17.60 18.12 -15.36
N ILE A 438 -17.34 17.77 -14.10
CA ILE A 438 -17.65 18.66 -12.98
C ILE A 438 -16.85 19.98 -13.01
N ALA A 439 -15.61 19.94 -13.49
CA ALA A 439 -14.76 21.13 -13.59
C ALA A 439 -15.24 22.12 -14.66
N ARG A 440 -16.03 21.67 -15.63
CA ARG A 440 -16.68 22.58 -16.61
C ARG A 440 -17.88 23.31 -16.02
N LYS A 441 -18.56 22.70 -15.03
CA LYS A 441 -19.82 23.18 -14.47
C LYS A 441 -19.64 24.07 -13.23
N ALA A 442 -18.61 23.81 -12.41
CA ALA A 442 -18.40 24.53 -11.15
C ALA A 442 -17.64 25.85 -11.33
N GLU A 443 -18.23 26.97 -10.86
CA GLU A 443 -17.62 28.31 -10.93
C GLU A 443 -16.33 28.41 -10.10
N ASN A 444 -16.24 27.67 -8.99
CA ASN A 444 -15.12 27.73 -8.05
C ASN A 444 -14.04 26.65 -8.26
N ILE A 445 -13.96 26.02 -9.44
CA ILE A 445 -12.93 25.01 -9.72
C ILE A 445 -11.51 25.60 -9.74
N ASN A 446 -11.40 26.90 -10.01
CA ASN A 446 -10.16 27.67 -9.95
C ASN A 446 -9.42 27.51 -8.61
N ILE A 447 -10.13 27.24 -7.50
CA ILE A 447 -9.54 26.94 -6.20
C ILE A 447 -8.62 25.71 -6.25
N ILE A 448 -8.96 24.69 -7.04
CA ILE A 448 -8.10 23.51 -7.25
C ILE A 448 -6.99 23.86 -8.22
N THR A 449 -7.29 24.56 -9.32
CA THR A 449 -6.31 24.97 -10.33
C THR A 449 -5.16 25.76 -9.71
N GLU A 450 -5.47 26.83 -8.96
CA GLU A 450 -4.45 27.66 -8.31
C GLU A 450 -3.69 26.90 -7.23
N TRP A 451 -4.37 25.99 -6.52
CA TRP A 451 -3.72 25.15 -5.52
C TRP A 451 -2.70 24.19 -6.14
N ILE A 452 -3.00 23.60 -7.31
CA ILE A 452 -2.05 22.77 -8.08
C ILE A 452 -0.90 23.64 -8.59
N LYS A 453 -1.20 24.77 -9.25
CA LYS A 453 -0.21 25.69 -9.82
C LYS A 453 0.79 26.19 -8.77
N THR A 454 0.30 26.60 -7.61
CA THR A 454 1.15 27.06 -6.49
C THR A 454 2.09 25.98 -5.98
N ARG A 455 1.70 24.70 -6.07
CA ARG A 455 2.39 23.60 -5.39
C ARG A 455 3.30 22.78 -6.31
N SER A 456 2.92 22.62 -7.58
CA SER A 456 3.70 21.87 -8.57
C SER A 456 4.19 22.71 -9.74
N GLY A 457 3.73 23.95 -9.90
CA GLY A 457 4.01 24.77 -11.09
C GLY A 457 3.23 24.35 -12.34
N GLU A 458 2.38 23.31 -12.22
CA GLU A 458 1.65 22.72 -13.33
C GLU A 458 0.24 23.31 -13.44
N GLU A 459 -0.32 23.35 -14.65
CA GLU A 459 -1.68 23.84 -14.88
C GLU A 459 -2.69 22.70 -14.95
N LEU A 460 -3.88 22.94 -14.37
CA LEU A 460 -5.01 22.02 -14.50
C LEU A 460 -5.69 22.21 -15.86
N ARG A 461 -5.65 21.18 -16.70
CA ARG A 461 -6.33 21.17 -18.00
C ARG A 461 -7.75 20.65 -17.85
N ILE A 462 -8.73 21.53 -18.05
CA ILE A 462 -10.14 21.14 -18.12
C ILE A 462 -10.40 20.57 -19.52
N LEU A 463 -10.78 19.30 -19.60
CA LEU A 463 -11.08 18.62 -20.86
C LEU A 463 -12.48 19.01 -21.36
N SER A 464 -12.65 19.16 -22.67
CA SER A 464 -13.97 19.20 -23.29
C SER A 464 -14.54 17.78 -23.44
N GLY A 465 -15.86 17.62 -23.64
CA GLY A 465 -16.44 16.30 -23.92
C GLY A 465 -15.85 15.62 -25.16
N LYS A 466 -15.39 16.41 -26.15
CA LYS A 466 -14.67 15.91 -27.33
C LYS A 466 -13.27 15.41 -26.97
N ASP A 467 -12.59 16.07 -26.04
CA ASP A 467 -11.30 15.60 -25.53
C ASP A 467 -11.48 14.30 -24.72
N GLU A 468 -12.49 14.21 -23.86
CA GLU A 468 -12.82 12.98 -23.12
C GLU A 468 -13.10 11.81 -24.07
N SER A 469 -13.96 12.01 -25.08
CA SER A 469 -14.23 11.02 -26.13
C SER A 469 -12.95 10.54 -26.82
N LYS A 470 -12.04 11.47 -27.10
CA LYS A 470 -10.74 11.16 -27.70
C LYS A 470 -9.86 10.35 -26.76
N MET A 471 -9.82 10.69 -25.46
CA MET A 471 -9.03 9.94 -24.48
C MET A 471 -9.59 8.53 -24.28
N ALA A 472 -10.91 8.38 -24.17
CA ALA A 472 -11.58 7.08 -24.12
C ALA A 472 -11.28 6.22 -25.36
N TYR A 473 -11.30 6.81 -26.55
CA TYR A 473 -10.84 6.14 -27.78
C TYR A 473 -9.41 5.61 -27.66
N TRP A 474 -8.47 6.43 -27.19
CA TRP A 474 -7.08 6.00 -27.03
C TRP A 474 -6.89 4.96 -25.93
N ALA A 475 -7.72 5.00 -24.87
CA ALA A 475 -7.75 3.98 -23.83
C ALA A 475 -8.15 2.62 -24.42
N ALA A 476 -9.25 2.60 -25.19
CA ALA A 476 -9.79 1.38 -25.81
C ALA A 476 -9.04 0.90 -27.07
N ARG A 477 -8.20 1.75 -27.68
CA ARG A 477 -7.54 1.47 -28.97
C ARG A 477 -6.86 0.10 -29.09
N PRO A 478 -6.15 -0.43 -28.06
CA PRO A 478 -5.53 -1.76 -28.12
C PRO A 478 -6.54 -2.90 -28.32
N TYR A 479 -7.82 -2.67 -28.03
CA TYR A 479 -8.87 -3.68 -27.99
C TYR A 479 -9.85 -3.58 -29.17
N LEU A 480 -9.65 -2.61 -30.07
CA LEU A 480 -10.50 -2.44 -31.25
C LEU A 480 -10.33 -3.58 -32.25
N GLY A 481 -11.45 -4.13 -32.73
CA GLY A 481 -11.49 -5.04 -33.87
C GLY A 481 -11.25 -4.31 -35.21
N GLY A 482 -11.15 -5.08 -36.29
CA GLY A 482 -11.07 -4.54 -37.66
C GLY A 482 -12.38 -3.93 -38.18
N GLY A 483 -13.52 -4.29 -37.58
CA GLY A 483 -14.86 -3.85 -37.99
C GLY A 483 -15.36 -2.58 -37.30
N LYS A 484 -16.66 -2.55 -37.04
CA LYS A 484 -17.42 -1.46 -36.42
C LYS A 484 -17.47 -1.66 -34.91
N ASN A 485 -16.98 -0.70 -34.17
CA ASN A 485 -16.90 -0.76 -32.70
C ASN A 485 -17.65 0.43 -32.11
N LEU A 486 -18.30 0.22 -30.98
CA LEU A 486 -18.84 1.29 -30.13
C LEU A 486 -18.05 1.31 -28.83
N ILE A 487 -17.49 2.47 -28.50
CA ILE A 487 -16.86 2.73 -27.21
C ILE A 487 -17.83 3.55 -26.38
N ILE A 488 -17.98 3.17 -25.10
CA ILE A 488 -18.73 3.94 -24.11
C ILE A 488 -17.86 4.22 -22.88
N ASP A 489 -17.75 5.49 -22.48
CA ASP A 489 -17.18 5.87 -21.19
C ASP A 489 -18.31 6.36 -20.28
N ILE A 490 -18.49 5.72 -19.13
CA ILE A 490 -19.59 6.01 -18.21
C ILE A 490 -19.05 6.82 -17.03
N GLY A 491 -19.21 8.14 -17.12
CA GLY A 491 -18.85 9.09 -16.08
C GLY A 491 -19.98 9.39 -15.10
N GLY A 492 -19.63 10.15 -14.05
CA GLY A 492 -20.60 10.58 -13.04
C GLY A 492 -21.56 11.66 -13.53
N ARG A 493 -21.13 12.54 -14.44
CA ARG A 493 -21.92 13.70 -14.93
C ARG A 493 -21.99 13.80 -16.46
N SER A 494 -21.41 12.83 -17.17
CA SER A 494 -21.46 12.71 -18.63
C SER A 494 -21.22 11.26 -19.03
N ILE A 495 -21.64 10.93 -20.26
CA ILE A 495 -21.37 9.65 -20.92
C ILE A 495 -20.86 9.94 -22.33
N GLU A 496 -19.70 9.39 -22.68
CA GLU A 496 -19.10 9.56 -24.01
C GLU A 496 -19.38 8.33 -24.88
N LEU A 497 -19.90 8.56 -26.09
CA LEU A 497 -20.15 7.53 -27.11
C LEU A 497 -19.22 7.77 -28.29
N ILE A 498 -18.44 6.78 -28.67
CA ILE A 498 -17.51 6.85 -29.81
C ILE A 498 -17.75 5.68 -30.75
N TYR A 499 -18.25 5.99 -31.95
CA TYR A 499 -18.39 5.03 -33.03
C TYR A 499 -17.10 5.00 -33.86
N VAL A 500 -16.52 3.81 -34.00
CA VAL A 500 -15.21 3.58 -34.60
C VAL A 500 -15.33 2.55 -35.72
N VAL A 501 -14.89 2.93 -36.92
CA VAL A 501 -14.88 2.07 -38.11
C VAL A 501 -13.43 1.89 -38.56
N SER A 502 -13.00 0.64 -38.79
CA SER A 502 -11.63 0.34 -39.23
C SER A 502 -10.57 1.04 -38.37
N LYS A 503 -10.79 1.00 -37.05
CA LYS A 503 -9.96 1.62 -36.01
C LYS A 503 -9.85 3.15 -36.07
N LYS A 504 -10.67 3.86 -36.86
CA LYS A 504 -10.75 5.33 -36.91
C LYS A 504 -12.07 5.82 -36.34
N ILE A 505 -12.04 6.95 -35.62
CA ILE A 505 -13.26 7.59 -35.11
C ILE A 505 -14.10 8.05 -36.30
N ALA A 506 -15.30 7.50 -36.43
CA ALA A 506 -16.29 7.93 -37.43
C ALA A 506 -17.23 8.99 -36.84
N ARG A 507 -17.65 8.80 -35.58
CA ARG A 507 -18.50 9.75 -34.85
C ARG A 507 -18.21 9.69 -33.36
N SER A 508 -18.34 10.82 -32.67
CA SER A 508 -18.29 10.87 -31.21
C SER A 508 -19.31 11.88 -30.69
N GLN A 509 -19.96 11.57 -29.56
CA GLN A 509 -20.87 12.45 -28.86
C GLN A 509 -20.69 12.30 -27.36
N SER A 510 -20.64 13.43 -26.64
CA SER A 510 -20.74 13.45 -25.18
C SER A 510 -22.19 13.79 -24.83
N ILE A 511 -22.83 12.91 -24.05
CA ILE A 511 -24.16 13.12 -23.49
C ILE A 511 -23.97 13.76 -22.12
N ASP A 512 -24.58 14.92 -21.89
CA ASP A 512 -24.54 15.63 -20.60
C ASP A 512 -25.54 15.05 -19.59
N ILE A 513 -25.53 13.71 -19.48
CA ILE A 513 -26.28 12.91 -18.51
C ILE A 513 -25.31 11.82 -18.04
N GLY A 514 -24.93 11.84 -16.77
CA GLY A 514 -24.12 10.80 -16.14
C GLY A 514 -24.85 10.03 -15.05
N LEU A 515 -24.15 9.09 -14.41
CA LEU A 515 -24.74 8.23 -13.38
C LEU A 515 -25.26 8.99 -12.16
N LEU A 516 -24.61 10.09 -11.76
CA LEU A 516 -25.07 10.91 -10.64
C LEU A 516 -26.34 11.68 -11.00
N ASP A 517 -26.48 12.12 -12.26
CA ASP A 517 -27.69 12.83 -12.71
C ASP A 517 -28.90 11.88 -12.74
N LEU A 518 -28.68 10.62 -13.14
CA LEU A 518 -29.69 9.56 -13.07
C LEU A 518 -30.03 9.17 -11.62
N TYR A 519 -29.02 9.11 -10.74
CA TYR A 519 -29.21 8.77 -9.32
C TYR A 519 -29.90 9.87 -8.51
N GLU A 520 -29.59 11.13 -8.80
CA GLU A 520 -30.20 12.30 -8.15
C GLU A 520 -31.58 12.64 -8.76
N GLU A 521 -32.08 11.82 -9.71
CA GLU A 521 -33.31 12.05 -10.46
C GLU A 521 -33.40 13.44 -11.13
N SER A 522 -32.24 14.06 -11.34
CA SER A 522 -32.13 15.34 -12.06
C SER A 522 -32.41 15.18 -13.55
N CYS A 523 -32.32 13.94 -14.05
CA CYS A 523 -32.72 13.55 -15.39
C CYS A 523 -33.24 12.11 -15.38
N GLY A 524 -34.42 11.85 -15.98
CA GLY A 524 -34.97 10.50 -16.08
C GLY A 524 -34.29 9.65 -17.17
N PHE A 525 -34.44 8.32 -17.07
CA PHE A 525 -33.94 7.38 -18.08
C PHE A 525 -34.50 7.64 -19.49
N ASP A 526 -35.70 8.21 -19.61
CA ASP A 526 -36.30 8.56 -20.91
C ASP A 526 -35.46 9.57 -21.70
N ALA A 527 -34.89 10.56 -21.01
CA ALA A 527 -34.01 11.54 -21.63
C ALA A 527 -32.69 10.89 -22.08
N PHE A 528 -32.15 9.96 -21.27
CA PHE A 528 -30.98 9.17 -21.64
C PHE A 528 -31.25 8.29 -22.88
N VAL A 529 -32.37 7.56 -22.90
CA VAL A 529 -32.82 6.75 -24.03
C VAL A 529 -32.94 7.59 -25.30
N LYS A 530 -33.59 8.76 -25.22
CA LYS A 530 -33.75 9.66 -26.38
C LYS A 530 -32.42 10.13 -26.94
N ARG A 531 -31.43 10.42 -26.08
CA ARG A 531 -30.07 10.81 -26.49
C ARG A 531 -29.32 9.64 -27.15
N LEU A 532 -29.44 8.43 -26.59
CA LEU A 532 -28.87 7.22 -27.18
C LEU A 532 -29.47 6.91 -28.56
N GLN A 533 -30.79 6.90 -28.68
CA GLN A 533 -31.49 6.68 -29.95
C GLN A 533 -31.09 7.72 -31.00
N SER A 534 -30.96 8.99 -30.60
CA SER A 534 -30.48 10.06 -31.50
C SER A 534 -29.06 9.80 -32.00
N PHE A 535 -28.15 9.33 -31.12
CA PHE A 535 -26.79 8.96 -31.53
C PHE A 535 -26.80 7.75 -32.49
N VAL A 536 -27.59 6.72 -32.18
CA VAL A 536 -27.69 5.50 -32.99
C VAL A 536 -28.30 5.79 -34.37
N ALA A 537 -29.34 6.62 -34.43
CA ALA A 537 -29.91 7.09 -35.70
C ALA A 537 -28.86 7.81 -36.58
N CYS A 538 -27.94 8.54 -35.97
CA CYS A 538 -26.88 9.24 -36.71
C CYS A 538 -25.77 8.32 -37.25
N ILE A 539 -25.63 7.10 -36.73
CA ILE A 539 -24.68 6.11 -37.27
C ILE A 539 -25.34 5.18 -38.29
N GLY A 540 -26.67 5.22 -38.47
CA GLY A 540 -27.44 4.42 -39.43
C GLY A 540 -27.62 2.94 -39.02
N ASP A 541 -28.14 2.11 -39.93
CA ASP A 541 -28.41 0.65 -39.73
C ASP A 541 -27.13 -0.22 -39.68
N ASN A 542 -26.09 0.32 -39.05
CA ASN A 542 -24.79 -0.32 -38.96
C ASN A 542 -24.77 -1.30 -37.78
N VAL A 543 -24.63 -2.59 -38.08
CA VAL A 543 -24.33 -3.62 -37.07
C VAL A 543 -23.04 -3.27 -36.34
N ILE A 544 -23.11 -3.18 -35.01
CA ILE A 544 -21.94 -2.96 -34.15
C ILE A 544 -21.36 -4.32 -33.81
N ASP A 545 -20.15 -4.60 -34.30
CA ASP A 545 -19.48 -5.89 -34.08
C ASP A 545 -18.98 -6.04 -32.64
N ARG A 546 -18.69 -4.92 -31.97
CA ARG A 546 -18.06 -4.90 -30.65
C ARG A 546 -18.41 -3.66 -29.85
N VAL A 547 -18.81 -3.87 -28.60
CA VAL A 547 -19.03 -2.80 -27.61
C VAL A 547 -17.92 -2.86 -26.57
N ILE A 548 -17.26 -1.73 -26.32
CA ILE A 548 -16.18 -1.61 -25.34
C ILE A 548 -16.56 -0.53 -24.34
N SER A 549 -16.71 -0.90 -23.06
CA SER A 549 -16.82 0.10 -22.01
C SER A 549 -15.45 0.45 -21.45
N VAL A 550 -15.18 1.74 -21.38
CA VAL A 550 -13.99 2.35 -20.79
C VAL A 550 -14.32 2.79 -19.37
N GLY A 551 -13.34 2.67 -18.48
CA GLY A 551 -13.41 3.25 -17.16
C GLY A 551 -13.84 2.28 -16.05
N LEU A 552 -13.96 2.85 -14.86
CA LEU A 552 -13.97 2.10 -13.61
C LEU A 552 -15.33 1.53 -13.26
N THR A 553 -16.41 2.19 -13.64
CA THR A 553 -17.79 1.75 -13.38
C THR A 553 -17.96 0.30 -13.82
N THR A 554 -17.67 0.01 -15.08
CA THR A 554 -17.85 -1.34 -15.64
C THR A 554 -16.84 -2.35 -15.09
N ALA A 555 -15.63 -1.91 -14.75
CA ALA A 555 -14.64 -2.76 -14.07
C ALA A 555 -15.10 -3.19 -12.66
N LEU A 556 -15.80 -2.31 -11.93
CA LEU A 556 -16.40 -2.62 -10.64
C LEU A 556 -17.61 -3.55 -10.79
N LEU A 557 -18.48 -3.32 -11.77
CA LEU A 557 -19.60 -4.23 -12.05
C LEU A 557 -19.10 -5.65 -12.32
N TYR A 558 -18.05 -5.81 -13.13
CA TYR A 558 -17.45 -7.11 -13.37
C TYR A 558 -16.93 -7.77 -12.08
N GLN A 559 -16.26 -7.01 -11.20
CA GLN A 559 -15.76 -7.54 -9.93
C GLN A 559 -16.88 -8.06 -9.05
N VAL A 560 -17.98 -7.31 -8.95
CA VAL A 560 -19.15 -7.69 -8.15
C VAL A 560 -19.83 -8.92 -8.73
N ILE A 561 -20.08 -8.95 -10.05
CA ILE A 561 -20.68 -10.09 -10.75
C ILE A 561 -19.87 -11.38 -10.53
N ASN A 562 -18.54 -11.29 -10.58
CA ASN A 562 -17.65 -12.44 -10.44
C ASN A 562 -17.19 -12.70 -8.99
N LYS A 563 -17.71 -11.96 -8.01
CA LYS A 563 -17.29 -12.03 -6.59
C LYS A 563 -15.77 -11.92 -6.42
N SER A 564 -15.12 -11.14 -7.28
CA SER A 564 -13.68 -10.94 -7.25
C SER A 564 -13.33 -9.80 -6.31
N VAL A 565 -12.61 -10.12 -5.24
CA VAL A 565 -12.03 -9.13 -4.31
C VAL A 565 -10.77 -8.49 -4.90
N LYS A 566 -10.12 -9.17 -5.85
CA LYS A 566 -8.94 -8.65 -6.54
C LYS A 566 -9.40 -7.66 -7.61
N PRO A 567 -8.85 -6.43 -7.64
CA PRO A 567 -9.30 -5.51 -8.65
C PRO A 567 -8.74 -5.93 -10.02
N LEU A 568 -9.53 -5.73 -11.07
CA LEU A 568 -9.13 -6.10 -12.43
C LEU A 568 -8.04 -5.15 -12.92
N TYR A 569 -6.91 -5.73 -13.30
CA TYR A 569 -5.85 -4.99 -13.93
C TYR A 569 -5.26 -5.77 -15.09
N ARG A 570 -4.98 -5.02 -16.17
CA ARG A 570 -4.07 -5.31 -17.27
C ARG A 570 -4.05 -6.75 -17.82
N LYS A 571 -4.46 -6.81 -19.10
CA LYS A 571 -4.24 -7.84 -20.12
C LYS A 571 -5.40 -8.79 -20.39
N GLU A 572 -6.36 -8.92 -19.48
CA GLU A 572 -7.56 -9.72 -19.73
C GLU A 572 -8.71 -8.83 -20.16
N LEU A 573 -9.07 -8.92 -21.45
CA LEU A 573 -10.33 -8.40 -21.96
C LEU A 573 -11.44 -9.29 -21.42
N VAL A 574 -12.00 -8.89 -20.30
CA VAL A 574 -13.16 -9.56 -19.72
C VAL A 574 -14.45 -9.05 -20.35
N GLN A 575 -15.51 -9.84 -20.24
CA GLN A 575 -16.82 -9.55 -20.83
C GLN A 575 -17.87 -9.59 -19.74
N ILE A 576 -18.87 -8.71 -19.86
CA ILE A 576 -20.11 -8.76 -19.09
C ILE A 576 -21.25 -9.00 -20.09
N SER A 577 -22.06 -10.02 -19.86
CA SER A 577 -23.26 -10.26 -20.67
C SER A 577 -24.42 -9.38 -20.18
N LYS A 578 -25.40 -9.15 -21.06
CA LYS A 578 -26.67 -8.50 -20.70
C LYS A 578 -27.36 -9.24 -19.54
N ASN A 579 -27.30 -10.57 -19.53
CA ASN A 579 -27.88 -11.39 -18.46
C ASN A 579 -27.20 -11.15 -17.11
N ASP A 580 -25.87 -10.97 -17.09
CA ASP A 580 -25.14 -10.66 -15.86
C ASP A 580 -25.58 -9.31 -15.28
N LEU A 581 -25.79 -8.31 -16.15
CA LEU A 581 -26.27 -6.98 -15.74
C LEU A 581 -27.70 -7.03 -15.23
N LEU A 582 -28.58 -7.80 -15.87
CA LEU A 582 -29.96 -8.02 -15.41
C LEU A 582 -29.99 -8.75 -14.06
N TYR A 583 -29.13 -9.76 -13.89
CA TYR A 583 -28.97 -10.45 -12.61
C TYR A 583 -28.51 -9.51 -11.52
N LEU A 584 -27.47 -8.70 -11.76
CA LEU A 584 -26.96 -7.73 -10.80
C LEU A 584 -28.02 -6.68 -10.43
N ARG A 585 -28.79 -6.20 -11.42
CA ARG A 585 -29.90 -5.28 -11.18
C ARG A 585 -30.95 -5.89 -10.25
N LYS A 586 -31.42 -7.10 -10.55
CA LYS A 586 -32.39 -7.81 -9.71
C LYS A 586 -31.85 -8.05 -8.29
N TYR A 587 -30.57 -8.41 -8.19
CA TYR A 587 -29.88 -8.59 -6.92
C TYR A 587 -29.89 -7.31 -6.05
N VAL A 588 -29.62 -6.16 -6.69
CA VAL A 588 -29.67 -4.84 -6.02
C VAL A 588 -31.09 -4.46 -5.62
N GLU A 589 -32.09 -4.68 -6.50
CA GLU A 589 -33.51 -4.38 -6.23
C GLU A 589 -34.10 -5.23 -5.08
N GLU A 590 -33.66 -6.48 -4.95
CA GLU A 590 -34.12 -7.40 -3.89
C GLU A 590 -33.53 -7.10 -2.49
N GLY A 591 -32.68 -6.08 -2.35
CA GLY A 591 -32.11 -5.68 -1.05
C GLY A 591 -31.18 -6.73 -0.42
N LYS A 592 -30.71 -7.72 -1.20
CA LYS A 592 -29.78 -8.75 -0.72
C LYS A 592 -28.39 -8.12 -0.56
N SER A 593 -28.10 -7.63 0.64
CA SER A 593 -26.71 -7.35 1.04
C SER A 593 -25.94 -8.67 1.07
N ASP A 594 -24.77 -8.73 0.43
CA ASP A 594 -23.98 -9.94 0.38
C ASP A 594 -23.53 -10.31 1.80
N SER A 595 -24.14 -11.34 2.38
CA SER A 595 -23.79 -11.88 3.69
C SER A 595 -22.54 -12.78 3.65
N GLY A 596 -21.84 -12.84 2.52
CA GLY A 596 -20.59 -13.59 2.35
C GLY A 596 -19.45 -12.72 1.81
N LYS A 597 -18.62 -12.15 2.70
CA LYS A 597 -17.35 -11.46 2.36
C LYS A 597 -17.48 -10.33 1.33
N ALA A 598 -18.45 -9.44 1.55
CA ALA A 598 -18.75 -8.29 0.70
C ALA A 598 -17.54 -7.35 0.48
N ILE A 599 -17.34 -6.94 -0.77
CA ILE A 599 -16.77 -5.63 -1.09
C ILE A 599 -17.65 -4.62 -0.32
N SER A 600 -17.10 -3.94 0.69
CA SER A 600 -17.89 -3.02 1.52
C SER A 600 -18.32 -1.81 0.68
N THR A 601 -19.46 -1.90 0.03
CA THR A 601 -20.05 -0.79 -0.74
C THR A 601 -21.08 -0.10 0.13
N ASN A 602 -21.02 1.24 0.21
CA ASN A 602 -22.06 2.00 0.89
C ASN A 602 -23.39 1.84 0.12
N VAL A 603 -24.52 2.16 0.77
CA VAL A 603 -25.87 2.12 0.15
C VAL A 603 -25.90 2.93 -1.16
N SER A 604 -25.26 4.11 -1.18
CA SER A 604 -25.14 4.94 -2.39
C SER A 604 -24.37 4.26 -3.52
N ASP A 605 -23.35 3.46 -3.22
CA ASP A 605 -22.58 2.75 -4.23
C ASP A 605 -23.39 1.57 -4.81
N THR A 606 -24.27 0.97 -4.00
CA THR A 606 -25.19 -0.11 -4.43
C THR A 606 -26.26 0.41 -5.39
N ALA A 607 -26.87 1.56 -5.09
CA ALA A 607 -27.83 2.19 -5.99
C ALA A 607 -27.18 2.63 -7.32
N ILE A 608 -25.97 3.20 -7.27
CA ILE A 608 -25.20 3.55 -8.47
C ILE A 608 -24.89 2.30 -9.32
N MET A 609 -24.61 1.15 -8.71
CA MET A 609 -24.43 -0.11 -9.45
C MET A 609 -25.70 -0.55 -10.18
N GLY A 610 -26.87 -0.45 -9.52
CA GLY A 610 -28.17 -0.72 -10.16
C GLY A 610 -28.43 0.18 -11.37
N ILE A 611 -28.23 1.49 -11.20
CA ILE A 611 -28.39 2.49 -12.27
C ILE A 611 -27.41 2.26 -13.41
N SER A 612 -26.15 1.96 -13.09
CA SER A 612 -25.12 1.66 -14.10
C SER A 612 -25.48 0.42 -14.90
N SER A 613 -25.99 -0.62 -14.23
CA SER A 613 -26.44 -1.86 -14.87
C SER A 613 -27.62 -1.59 -15.80
N GLN A 614 -28.61 -0.80 -15.35
CA GLN A 614 -29.76 -0.40 -16.17
C GLN A 614 -29.35 0.42 -17.39
N ALA A 615 -28.45 1.39 -17.23
CA ALA A 615 -27.94 2.21 -18.34
C ALA A 615 -27.24 1.36 -19.41
N LEU A 616 -26.44 0.38 -18.98
CA LEU A 616 -25.78 -0.57 -19.89
C LEU A 616 -26.76 -1.53 -20.57
N VAL A 617 -27.79 -2.03 -19.87
CA VAL A 617 -28.84 -2.87 -20.47
C VAL A 617 -29.59 -2.09 -21.56
N ILE A 618 -30.01 -0.86 -21.26
CA ILE A 618 -30.68 0.02 -22.24
C ILE A 618 -29.81 0.25 -23.48
N LEU A 619 -28.51 0.51 -23.28
CA LEU A 619 -27.57 0.65 -24.39
C LEU A 619 -27.54 -0.61 -25.26
N LEU A 620 -27.35 -1.77 -24.63
CA LEU A 620 -27.26 -3.08 -25.30
C LEU A 620 -28.54 -3.40 -26.08
N ASP A 621 -29.72 -3.05 -25.53
CA ASP A 621 -31.01 -3.18 -26.21
C ASP A 621 -31.11 -2.32 -27.46
N ILE A 622 -30.75 -1.04 -27.36
CA ILE A 622 -30.87 -0.09 -28.48
C ILE A 622 -29.95 -0.49 -29.65
N ILE A 623 -28.77 -1.06 -29.35
CA ILE A 623 -27.79 -1.44 -30.38
C ILE A 623 -27.85 -2.93 -30.77
N ASN A 624 -28.81 -3.69 -30.22
CA ASN A 624 -28.97 -5.13 -30.43
C ASN A 624 -27.68 -5.93 -30.18
N ALA A 625 -27.06 -5.73 -29.01
CA ALA A 625 -25.86 -6.45 -28.59
C ALA A 625 -26.10 -7.19 -27.25
N ASP A 626 -25.47 -8.35 -27.10
CA ASP A 626 -25.68 -9.19 -25.89
C ASP A 626 -24.58 -9.05 -24.84
N LYS A 627 -23.48 -8.37 -25.17
CA LYS A 627 -22.29 -8.31 -24.31
C LYS A 627 -21.46 -7.05 -24.50
N ILE A 628 -20.73 -6.69 -23.46
CA ILE A 628 -19.80 -5.58 -23.44
C ILE A 628 -18.41 -6.04 -23.00
N MET A 629 -17.38 -5.56 -23.68
CA MET A 629 -15.98 -5.78 -23.29
C MET A 629 -15.54 -4.70 -22.32
N VAL A 630 -14.80 -5.08 -21.28
CA VAL A 630 -14.37 -4.15 -20.23
C VAL A 630 -12.93 -3.70 -20.48
N CYS A 631 -12.75 -2.40 -20.69
CA CYS A 631 -11.45 -1.74 -20.75
C CYS A 631 -11.16 -1.08 -19.40
N THR A 632 -10.23 -1.67 -18.63
CA THR A 632 -9.82 -1.15 -17.32
C THR A 632 -8.99 0.13 -17.41
N ASP A 633 -8.49 0.48 -18.59
CA ASP A 633 -7.85 1.78 -18.83
C ASP A 633 -8.92 2.86 -18.96
N GLY A 634 -8.64 4.04 -18.40
CA GLY A 634 -9.50 5.22 -18.52
C GLY A 634 -8.80 6.40 -19.21
N ILE A 635 -9.35 7.59 -19.01
CA ILE A 635 -8.88 8.86 -19.59
C ILE A 635 -7.38 9.08 -19.37
N SER A 636 -6.86 8.81 -18.17
CA SER A 636 -5.44 9.01 -17.84
C SER A 636 -4.48 8.17 -18.71
N ALA A 637 -4.77 6.89 -18.92
CA ALA A 637 -3.99 6.02 -19.80
C ALA A 637 -4.20 6.36 -21.28
N GLY A 638 -5.43 6.72 -21.66
CA GLY A 638 -5.76 7.22 -23.00
C GLY A 638 -4.96 8.47 -23.37
N PHE A 639 -4.81 9.40 -22.43
CA PHE A 639 -3.98 10.61 -22.60
C PHE A 639 -2.51 10.28 -22.82
N GLY A 640 -1.95 9.34 -22.04
CA GLY A 640 -0.60 8.85 -22.25
C GLY A 640 -0.38 8.29 -23.65
N ARG A 641 -1.30 7.43 -24.13
CA ARG A 641 -1.25 6.84 -25.48
C ARG A 641 -1.40 7.88 -26.58
N TRP A 642 -2.31 8.84 -26.42
CA TRP A 642 -2.47 9.92 -27.36
C TRP A 642 -1.19 10.76 -27.49
N LYS A 643 -0.58 11.15 -26.37
CA LYS A 643 0.70 11.88 -26.37
C LYS A 643 1.83 11.08 -27.01
N HIS A 644 1.89 9.77 -26.76
CA HIS A 644 2.85 8.87 -27.41
C HIS A 644 2.67 8.86 -28.94
N SER A 645 1.42 8.78 -29.43
CA SER A 645 1.16 8.77 -30.87
C SER A 645 1.65 10.03 -31.59
N LYS A 646 1.52 11.20 -30.95
CA LYS A 646 1.97 12.49 -31.50
C LYS A 646 3.48 12.67 -31.58
N ARG A 647 4.28 11.76 -31.01
CA ARG A 647 5.75 11.80 -31.14
C ARG A 647 6.27 11.01 -32.34
N LYS A 648 5.41 10.16 -32.92
CA LYS A 648 5.75 9.30 -34.07
C LYS A 648 5.35 9.92 -35.41
N ASP A 649 4.54 10.98 -35.35
CA ASP A 649 4.28 11.93 -36.43
C ASP A 649 5.23 13.13 -36.24
#